data_AF-A0A1Q9CL15-F1
#
_entry.id   AF-A0A1Q9CL15-F1
#
_cell.length_a   1.000
_cell.length_b   1.000
_cell.length_c   1.000
_cell.angle_alpha   90.00
_cell.angle_beta   90.00
_cell.angle_gamma   90.00
#
_symmetry.space_group_name_H-M   'P 1'
#
loop_
_entity.id
_entity.type
_entity.pdbx_description
1 polymer ?
#
loop_
_entity_poly.entity_id
_entity_poly.type
_entity_poly.pdbx_seq_one_letter_code
_entity_poly.pdbx_strand_id
1 'polypeptide(L)'
;MNWAGKKINGSVRDIPAAVDILRMWEAKRLGCSLRVAMTHTRTGNDLNLFRAVEHSGLHLDAIVGGNDHYIAFGKLKRRDNGTTFLVKAGADARIVASLQFDLSGRLPAGSLSVVPVVAGCARRESGRTWLDRAQRLFSEYAAKADEADSRPLHITYQGLYDTSSVRDMESRAVNMWLDLMRESITAEVLFFQAGLIRQDMRQVFERHPLTHLFLLEEFPWADTDADARSSLFPFQISLSDLVLTTLPFVARRYWCKAPFNDANRVHVSGFIIEMTREDSCDAAGQNPIMSATFVGGCHRGGALLPLDSGCCTSSLCGRVWMDGAWDARVTAGMKSHQLSVATGQFCAPSKYGSHGEGFHVVGMLCRDAEPEENWGSGREFAKHFGQASVQVSEKQSLLSAANASSFPRLGFLFKPAIVAMLQQPQHADLLANPQGPRSQQCDDMLLGVFSLPFRPVGVGAEVLEELVLWQLIYSAQTFTHHCKCQLRQGAECSTEWTDNPYPRLYAAPAAAFAARFCGVSALLHLSSGVARVVAAWALLVPRGMACGIERCAAHHEAAVTAVEKMDPEVQSRVLLHNGNLLDSQNDWHQASTILVSGEALEDSHVARVTTGLERTQPGTRIASIGRPLGDPNGPLGLQFVRQVVYRTVGSGNAPVFIYRKPGEEILESSIWLRCLALHYRAKVNVHACQARRSNGLGALLLFTAVYMVLDLWTSTGALPRDLALAVADDAPQEDASAFFTKAALVAAILSAMCEPLVNRLLVKRMTVAQAYSEVTFSLVANFFLTTFPTNMLKFPVFEIINRAMMFTDLSPGGLISGWLFCTIMLPVTNYRFRKSMGWEIKASLLYQAYVPTVARDIIYGWARGLANTYLQDTIAPTTFTHKAMVFGLTIWVSCSSAAPLFLKLPFNIYFKPINYARSTGIGSSIMGIALMFGMLVTPYAEDAFAYMKEHTALALGIVAVLIVAIVMVDTWGVHEVHSATSVRDVMQFSERAKPGIEFSIGNKMLVFAKCQG
;
A
#
# COMPACT_ATOMS: atom_id res chain seq x y z
N MET A 1 1.40 1.47 33.36
CA MET A 1 0.30 2.34 32.87
C MET A 1 -1.02 1.67 33.18
N ASN A 2 -1.96 2.37 33.81
CA ASN A 2 -3.33 1.87 34.01
C ASN A 2 -4.27 2.56 33.01
N TRP A 3 -4.56 1.88 31.90
CA TRP A 3 -5.47 2.38 30.86
C TRP A 3 -6.87 1.79 31.05
N ALA A 4 -7.85 2.62 31.40
CA ALA A 4 -9.24 2.22 31.59
C ALA A 4 -9.97 2.20 30.23
N GLY A 5 -9.87 1.10 29.49
CA GLY A 5 -10.43 0.97 28.14
C GLY A 5 -11.86 0.43 28.11
N LYS A 6 -12.77 1.13 27.41
CA LYS A 6 -14.02 0.53 26.87
C LYS A 6 -13.64 -0.70 26.02
N LYS A 7 -14.45 -1.77 26.05
CA LYS A 7 -14.24 -2.96 25.20
C LYS A 7 -14.37 -2.57 23.73
N ILE A 8 -13.34 -2.81 22.93
CA ILE A 8 -13.37 -2.64 21.46
C ILE A 8 -13.81 -3.98 20.85
N ASN A 9 -14.92 -4.00 20.11
CA ASN A 9 -15.55 -5.25 19.65
C ASN A 9 -14.73 -6.11 18.68
N GLY A 10 -13.69 -5.56 18.06
CA GLY A 10 -12.76 -6.29 17.18
C GLY A 10 -11.82 -7.26 17.91
N SER A 11 -12.24 -7.87 19.02
CA SER A 11 -11.39 -8.71 19.87
C SER A 11 -12.08 -9.96 20.45
N VAL A 12 -13.34 -10.24 20.07
CA VAL A 12 -14.14 -11.33 20.66
C VAL A 12 -13.66 -12.72 20.22
N ARG A 13 -13.05 -12.84 19.03
CA ARG A 13 -12.53 -14.12 18.50
C ARG A 13 -11.01 -14.27 18.68
N ASP A 14 -10.27 -13.21 18.39
CA ASP A 14 -8.81 -13.30 18.23
C ASP A 14 -8.05 -13.36 19.57
N ILE A 15 -8.50 -12.63 20.60
CA ILE A 15 -7.85 -12.68 21.92
C ILE A 15 -8.06 -14.05 22.58
N PRO A 16 -9.28 -14.63 22.63
CA PRO A 16 -9.46 -16.01 23.11
C PRO A 16 -8.64 -17.02 22.31
N ALA A 17 -8.63 -16.93 20.98
CA ALA A 17 -7.83 -17.83 20.14
C ALA A 17 -6.33 -17.75 20.44
N ALA A 18 -5.78 -16.54 20.63
CA ALA A 18 -4.37 -16.36 20.99
C ALA A 18 -4.05 -16.93 22.39
N VAL A 19 -4.95 -16.77 23.36
CA VAL A 19 -4.84 -17.39 24.69
C VAL A 19 -4.88 -18.92 24.58
N ASP A 20 -5.79 -19.49 23.81
CA ASP A 20 -5.93 -20.94 23.67
C ASP A 20 -4.75 -21.57 22.91
N ILE A 21 -4.17 -20.88 21.92
CA ILE A 21 -2.91 -21.28 21.27
C ILE A 21 -1.77 -21.37 22.30
N LEU A 22 -1.63 -20.35 23.17
CA LEU A 22 -0.61 -20.35 24.22
C LEU A 22 -0.86 -21.47 25.25
N ARG A 23 -2.12 -21.74 25.64
CA ARG A 23 -2.48 -22.90 26.48
C ARG A 23 -2.08 -24.22 25.82
N MET A 24 -2.34 -24.37 24.52
CA MET A 24 -1.94 -25.56 23.76
C MET A 24 -0.42 -25.74 23.71
N TRP A 25 0.37 -24.65 23.64
CA TRP A 25 1.82 -24.72 23.64
C TRP A 25 2.39 -25.17 25.00
N GLU A 26 1.83 -24.67 26.11
CA GLU A 26 2.20 -25.14 27.45
C GLU A 26 1.79 -26.59 27.69
N ALA A 27 0.55 -26.96 27.33
CA ALA A 27 0.05 -28.33 27.48
C ALA A 27 0.88 -29.34 26.67
N LYS A 28 1.30 -28.98 25.45
CA LYS A 28 2.19 -29.80 24.62
C LYS A 28 3.67 -29.75 25.02
N ARG A 29 4.04 -28.97 26.05
CA ARG A 29 5.42 -28.77 26.52
C ARG A 29 6.40 -28.45 25.38
N LEU A 30 6.02 -27.56 24.46
CA LEU A 30 6.80 -27.28 23.24
C LEU A 30 8.18 -26.61 23.47
N GLY A 31 8.61 -26.42 24.73
CA GLY A 31 9.96 -25.95 25.07
C GLY A 31 10.26 -24.49 24.68
N CYS A 32 9.26 -23.72 24.27
CA CYS A 32 9.45 -22.33 23.82
C CYS A 32 9.87 -21.41 24.98
N SER A 33 11.16 -21.12 25.07
CA SER A 33 11.73 -20.18 26.06
C SER A 33 11.33 -18.72 25.81
N LEU A 34 10.97 -18.36 24.57
CA LEU A 34 10.61 -17.00 24.17
C LEU A 34 9.23 -16.99 23.47
N ARG A 35 8.38 -16.04 23.86
CA ARG A 35 6.99 -15.93 23.40
C ARG A 35 6.72 -14.51 22.89
N VAL A 36 6.66 -14.35 21.57
CA VAL A 36 6.38 -13.06 20.91
C VAL A 36 5.04 -13.14 20.18
N ALA A 37 4.12 -12.23 20.51
CA ALA A 37 2.91 -12.02 19.73
C ALA A 37 3.19 -10.96 18.65
N MET A 38 3.07 -11.33 17.38
CA MET A 38 3.06 -10.36 16.27
C MET A 38 1.60 -10.04 15.93
N THR A 39 1.21 -8.77 16.00
CA THR A 39 -0.19 -8.35 15.85
C THR A 39 -0.32 -7.23 14.82
N HIS A 40 -1.47 -7.18 14.14
CA HIS A 40 -1.90 -6.02 13.37
C HIS A 40 -3.20 -5.47 13.96
N THR A 41 -3.24 -5.31 15.28
CA THR A 41 -4.41 -4.81 16.03
C THR A 41 -4.10 -3.47 16.70
N ARG A 42 -5.12 -2.77 17.20
CA ARG A 42 -4.93 -1.49 17.88
C ARG A 42 -4.23 -1.66 19.24
N THR A 43 -3.53 -0.64 19.73
CA THR A 43 -2.76 -0.67 21.00
C THR A 43 -3.65 -1.03 22.19
N GLY A 44 -4.93 -0.64 22.15
CA GLY A 44 -5.94 -1.09 23.14
C GLY A 44 -6.18 -2.60 23.11
N ASN A 45 -6.22 -3.20 21.91
CA ASN A 45 -6.37 -4.64 21.73
C ASN A 45 -5.10 -5.39 22.14
N ASP A 46 -3.91 -4.85 21.86
CA ASP A 46 -2.63 -5.43 22.29
C ASP A 46 -2.49 -5.43 23.83
N LEU A 47 -2.92 -4.35 24.48
CA LEU A 47 -2.99 -4.26 25.94
C LEU A 47 -4.08 -5.18 26.53
N ASN A 48 -5.19 -5.40 25.82
CA ASN A 48 -6.20 -6.38 26.21
C ASN A 48 -5.71 -7.83 26.00
N LEU A 49 -4.92 -8.11 24.96
CA LEU A 49 -4.26 -9.39 24.74
C LEU A 49 -3.29 -9.70 25.88
N PHE A 50 -2.39 -8.75 26.20
CA PHE A 50 -1.51 -8.84 27.37
C PHE A 50 -2.30 -9.19 28.65
N ARG A 51 -3.37 -8.46 28.94
CA ARG A 51 -4.23 -8.69 30.12
C ARG A 51 -4.89 -10.07 30.11
N ALA A 52 -5.38 -10.55 28.97
CA ALA A 52 -6.07 -11.83 28.85
C ALA A 52 -5.10 -13.02 29.02
N VAL A 53 -3.89 -12.89 28.49
CA VAL A 53 -2.77 -13.84 28.68
C VAL A 53 -2.38 -13.92 30.16
N GLU A 54 -2.06 -12.78 30.78
CA GLU A 54 -1.70 -12.70 32.21
C GLU A 54 -2.83 -13.19 33.12
N HIS A 55 -4.09 -12.87 32.80
CA HIS A 55 -5.25 -13.37 33.54
C HIS A 55 -5.36 -14.89 33.49
N SER A 56 -4.98 -15.51 32.37
CA SER A 56 -4.99 -16.97 32.16
C SER A 56 -3.81 -17.70 32.79
N GLY A 57 -2.93 -17.02 33.53
CA GLY A 57 -1.73 -17.61 34.14
C GLY A 57 -0.57 -17.83 33.16
N LEU A 58 -0.69 -17.27 31.95
CA LEU A 58 0.30 -17.34 30.87
C LEU A 58 1.10 -16.03 30.84
N HIS A 59 2.18 -16.01 30.04
CA HIS A 59 2.95 -14.79 29.76
C HIS A 59 3.32 -14.67 28.27
N LEU A 60 3.63 -13.44 27.87
CA LEU A 60 4.35 -13.06 26.65
C LEU A 60 5.64 -12.32 27.05
N ASP A 61 6.68 -12.41 26.24
CA ASP A 61 7.92 -11.64 26.40
C ASP A 61 7.90 -10.38 25.52
N ALA A 62 7.20 -10.43 24.38
CA ALA A 62 6.90 -9.23 23.60
C ALA A 62 5.55 -9.30 22.85
N ILE A 63 5.05 -8.11 22.52
CA ILE A 63 3.98 -7.83 21.56
C ILE A 63 4.53 -6.83 20.55
N VAL A 64 4.68 -7.27 19.30
CA VAL A 64 5.12 -6.43 18.17
C VAL A 64 3.89 -6.12 17.33
N GLY A 65 3.35 -4.90 17.48
CA GLY A 65 2.04 -4.51 16.97
C GLY A 65 2.07 -3.46 15.86
N GLY A 66 1.00 -3.45 15.05
CA GLY A 66 0.80 -2.51 13.94
C GLY A 66 -0.52 -1.70 14.04
N ASN A 67 -1.15 -1.47 12.89
CA ASN A 67 -2.47 -0.82 12.67
C ASN A 67 -2.66 0.64 13.12
N ASP A 68 -2.15 1.06 14.29
CA ASP A 68 -2.43 2.42 14.80
C ASP A 68 -1.62 3.52 14.14
N HIS A 69 -0.53 3.16 13.45
CA HIS A 69 0.45 4.08 12.86
C HIS A 69 1.20 4.99 13.88
N TYR A 70 0.82 5.00 15.17
CA TYR A 70 1.62 5.60 16.23
C TYR A 70 2.84 4.77 16.63
N ILE A 71 3.83 5.49 17.14
CA ILE A 71 5.02 4.96 17.78
C ILE A 71 4.68 4.67 19.24
N ALA A 72 4.79 3.40 19.67
CA ALA A 72 4.48 3.00 21.04
C ALA A 72 5.52 2.00 21.56
N PHE A 73 6.25 2.38 22.62
CA PHE A 73 7.26 1.55 23.26
C PHE A 73 6.96 1.46 24.76
N GLY A 74 6.67 0.25 25.24
CA GLY A 74 6.27 0.03 26.63
C GLY A 74 6.93 -1.20 27.24
N LYS A 75 7.32 -1.11 28.51
CA LYS A 75 7.62 -2.26 29.37
C LYS A 75 6.37 -2.54 30.22
N LEU A 76 5.65 -3.62 29.93
CA LEU A 76 4.48 -4.05 30.69
C LEU A 76 4.94 -5.03 31.77
N LYS A 77 4.63 -4.73 33.04
CA LYS A 77 5.03 -5.58 34.16
C LYS A 77 4.10 -6.79 34.27
N ARG A 78 4.69 -7.99 34.23
CA ARG A 78 3.99 -9.27 34.38
C ARG A 78 3.75 -9.64 35.83
N ARG A 79 2.84 -10.59 36.07
CA ARG A 79 2.52 -11.18 37.38
C ARG A 79 3.71 -11.92 37.99
N ASP A 80 4.59 -12.50 37.17
CA ASP A 80 5.83 -13.19 37.59
C ASP A 80 7.01 -12.22 37.86
N ASN A 81 6.75 -10.91 37.96
CA ASN A 81 7.74 -9.81 37.96
C ASN A 81 8.59 -9.68 36.68
N GLY A 82 8.36 -10.50 35.65
CA GLY A 82 8.96 -10.33 34.33
C GLY A 82 8.42 -9.11 33.58
N THR A 83 8.91 -8.92 32.35
CA THR A 83 8.52 -7.81 31.46
C THR A 83 8.02 -8.35 30.13
N THR A 84 6.87 -7.85 29.66
CA THR A 84 6.45 -7.95 28.26
C THR A 84 6.76 -6.62 27.55
N PHE A 85 7.53 -6.67 26.47
CA PHE A 85 7.80 -5.49 25.65
C PHE A 85 6.67 -5.25 24.65
N LEU A 86 5.98 -4.11 24.75
CA LEU A 86 5.05 -3.65 23.71
C LEU A 86 5.80 -2.73 22.75
N VAL A 87 5.75 -3.05 21.45
CA VAL A 87 6.55 -2.41 20.41
C VAL A 87 5.68 -2.09 19.19
N LYS A 88 5.54 -0.81 18.87
CA LYS A 88 5.01 -0.31 17.59
C LYS A 88 5.95 0.74 17.04
N ALA A 89 6.40 0.53 15.81
CA ALA A 89 7.41 1.38 15.16
C ALA A 89 6.83 2.58 14.40
N GLY A 90 5.52 2.85 14.54
CA GLY A 90 4.82 3.86 13.74
C GLY A 90 4.50 3.39 12.32
N ALA A 91 4.37 4.36 11.40
CA ALA A 91 4.21 4.15 9.96
C ALA A 91 5.48 4.51 9.16
N ASP A 92 5.45 4.18 7.86
CA ASP A 92 6.43 4.54 6.81
C ASP A 92 7.90 4.24 7.12
N ALA A 93 8.15 3.25 8.00
CA ALA A 93 9.48 2.88 8.47
C ALA A 93 10.32 4.06 9.01
N ARG A 94 9.69 5.15 9.48
CA ARG A 94 10.37 6.33 10.07
C ARG A 94 11.19 5.96 11.31
N ILE A 95 10.90 4.81 11.92
CA ILE A 95 11.63 4.22 13.04
C ILE A 95 11.82 2.72 12.80
N VAL A 96 13.01 2.22 13.15
CA VAL A 96 13.30 0.78 13.31
C VAL A 96 13.45 0.49 14.79
N ALA A 97 12.70 -0.49 15.30
CA ALA A 97 12.86 -1.00 16.66
C ALA A 97 13.65 -2.31 16.64
N SER A 98 14.66 -2.43 17.49
CA SER A 98 15.43 -3.66 17.69
C SER A 98 15.21 -4.17 19.10
N LEU A 99 14.59 -5.36 19.17
CA LEU A 99 14.45 -6.16 20.38
C LEU A 99 15.58 -7.19 20.42
N GLN A 100 16.29 -7.27 21.54
CA GLN A 100 17.30 -8.28 21.79
C GLN A 100 16.91 -9.05 23.06
N PHE A 101 17.06 -10.36 23.06
CA PHE A 101 16.77 -11.20 24.22
C PHE A 101 17.99 -12.07 24.54
N ASP A 102 18.42 -12.05 25.80
CA ASP A 102 19.28 -13.09 26.34
C ASP A 102 18.41 -14.30 26.74
N LEU A 103 18.76 -15.47 26.19
CA LEU A 103 18.07 -16.75 26.38
C LEU A 103 18.89 -17.71 27.25
N SER A 104 20.00 -17.27 27.86
CA SER A 104 20.82 -18.06 28.78
C SER A 104 20.11 -18.34 30.12
N GLY A 105 19.22 -17.43 30.53
CA GLY A 105 18.39 -17.56 31.73
C GLY A 105 17.10 -18.37 31.52
N ARG A 106 16.48 -18.78 32.64
CA ARG A 106 15.16 -19.47 32.63
C ARG A 106 14.01 -18.58 32.15
N LEU A 107 14.18 -17.26 32.19
CA LEU A 107 13.27 -16.26 31.66
C LEU A 107 14.07 -15.35 30.72
N PRO A 108 13.56 -15.00 29.51
CA PRO A 108 14.26 -14.09 28.60
C PRO A 108 14.49 -12.71 29.21
N ALA A 109 15.75 -12.27 29.27
CA ALA A 109 16.07 -10.89 29.63
C ALA A 109 16.12 -10.05 28.35
N GLY A 110 15.09 -9.22 28.14
CA GLY A 110 14.97 -8.40 26.94
C GLY A 110 15.57 -6.98 27.07
N SER A 111 16.08 -6.45 25.96
CA SER A 111 16.36 -5.03 25.78
C SER A 111 15.66 -4.50 24.51
N LEU A 112 15.31 -3.22 24.52
CA LEU A 112 14.69 -2.53 23.39
C LEU A 112 15.53 -1.31 23.05
N SER A 113 16.01 -1.26 21.81
CA SER A 113 16.62 -0.07 21.21
C SER A 113 15.76 0.43 20.05
N VAL A 114 15.77 1.75 19.85
CA VAL A 114 14.90 2.44 18.89
C VAL A 114 15.77 3.35 18.05
N VAL A 115 15.79 3.11 16.73
CA VAL A 115 16.63 3.82 15.76
C VAL A 115 15.73 4.65 14.84
N PRO A 116 15.75 6.00 14.92
CA PRO A 116 15.05 6.83 13.96
C PRO A 116 15.71 6.71 12.59
N VAL A 117 14.92 6.49 11.54
CA VAL A 117 15.41 6.44 10.17
C VAL A 117 15.46 7.86 9.63
N VAL A 118 16.64 8.47 9.73
CA VAL A 118 16.89 9.84 9.23
C VAL A 118 17.51 9.75 7.84
N ALA A 119 17.00 10.54 6.90
CA ALA A 119 17.56 10.67 5.56
C ALA A 119 19.07 11.01 5.63
N GLY A 120 19.90 10.25 4.91
CA GLY A 120 21.35 10.41 4.88
C GLY A 120 22.15 9.66 5.96
N CYS A 121 21.51 9.04 6.97
CA CYS A 121 22.21 8.33 8.06
C CYS A 121 22.74 6.92 7.72
N ALA A 122 22.93 6.59 6.43
CA ALA A 122 23.54 5.32 6.03
C ALA A 122 25.03 5.31 6.39
N ARG A 123 25.39 4.69 7.52
CA ARG A 123 26.78 4.32 7.82
C ARG A 123 27.31 3.46 6.67
N ARG A 124 28.36 3.94 6.00
CA ARG A 124 29.14 3.18 5.02
C ARG A 124 30.00 2.13 5.72
N GLU A 125 29.36 1.13 6.32
CA GLU A 125 30.07 -0.08 6.73
C GLU A 125 30.47 -0.89 5.48
N SER A 126 31.66 -1.47 5.53
CA SER A 126 32.42 -1.88 4.35
C SER A 126 31.92 -3.21 3.76
N GLY A 127 30.92 -3.16 2.87
CA GLY A 127 30.34 -4.33 2.20
C GLY A 127 29.30 -4.00 1.14
N ARG A 128 29.70 -3.33 0.05
CA ARG A 128 28.82 -2.76 -0.99
C ARG A 128 28.15 -3.79 -1.92
N THR A 129 27.16 -4.53 -1.43
CA THR A 129 26.30 -5.36 -2.30
C THR A 129 24.81 -5.18 -1.99
N TRP A 130 24.42 -5.29 -0.71
CA TRP A 130 23.01 -5.10 -0.32
C TRP A 130 22.58 -3.63 -0.43
N LEU A 131 23.36 -2.69 0.11
CA LEU A 131 23.03 -1.26 0.03
C LEU A 131 22.99 -0.78 -1.43
N ASP A 132 23.95 -1.15 -2.26
CA ASP A 132 24.00 -0.79 -3.69
C ASP A 132 22.86 -1.45 -4.50
N ARG A 133 22.31 -2.59 -4.05
CA ARG A 133 21.12 -3.22 -4.67
C ARG A 133 19.83 -2.54 -4.18
N ALA A 134 19.73 -2.27 -2.87
CA ALA A 134 18.61 -1.54 -2.28
C ALA A 134 18.53 -0.10 -2.82
N GLN A 135 19.66 0.59 -3.00
CA GLN A 135 19.72 1.91 -3.62
C GLN A 135 19.34 1.88 -5.10
N ARG A 136 19.76 0.88 -5.88
CA ARG A 136 19.33 0.76 -7.29
C ARG A 136 17.84 0.47 -7.42
N LEU A 137 17.31 -0.47 -6.62
CA LEU A 137 15.88 -0.73 -6.57
C LEU A 137 15.11 0.51 -6.09
N PHE A 138 15.60 1.17 -5.03
CA PHE A 138 15.02 2.40 -4.54
C PHE A 138 15.02 3.46 -5.64
N SER A 139 16.12 3.74 -6.33
CA SER A 139 16.15 4.70 -7.43
C SER A 139 15.24 4.32 -8.60
N GLU A 140 15.05 3.03 -8.90
CA GLU A 140 14.13 2.57 -9.96
C GLU A 140 12.66 2.85 -9.61
N TYR A 141 12.25 2.58 -8.37
CA TYR A 141 10.88 2.85 -7.91
C TYR A 141 10.66 4.32 -7.51
N ALA A 142 11.65 4.94 -6.87
CA ALA A 142 11.65 6.35 -6.50
C ALA A 142 11.69 7.25 -7.72
N ALA A 143 12.25 6.86 -8.87
CA ALA A 143 12.15 7.67 -10.09
C ALA A 143 10.69 8.06 -10.45
N LYS A 144 9.69 7.22 -10.11
CA LYS A 144 8.26 7.56 -10.27
C LYS A 144 7.74 8.49 -9.18
N ALA A 145 8.27 8.38 -7.96
CA ALA A 145 7.95 9.30 -6.86
C ALA A 145 8.60 10.67 -7.10
N ASP A 146 9.86 10.72 -7.51
CA ASP A 146 10.61 11.89 -7.98
C ASP A 146 9.91 12.54 -9.18
N GLU A 147 9.40 11.75 -10.13
CA GLU A 147 8.59 12.26 -11.24
C GLU A 147 7.28 12.90 -10.73
N ALA A 148 6.58 12.26 -9.78
CA ALA A 148 5.38 12.82 -9.17
C ALA A 148 5.68 14.06 -8.30
N ASP A 149 6.83 14.12 -7.65
CA ASP A 149 7.24 15.26 -6.83
C ASP A 149 7.69 16.45 -7.70
N SER A 150 8.34 16.17 -8.83
CA SER A 150 8.71 17.19 -9.82
C SER A 150 7.52 17.86 -10.52
N ARG A 151 6.31 17.31 -10.36
CA ARG A 151 5.05 17.83 -10.90
C ARG A 151 4.31 18.60 -9.78
N PRO A 152 4.47 19.94 -9.69
CA PRO A 152 3.71 20.72 -8.73
C PRO A 152 2.21 20.69 -9.07
N LEU A 153 1.38 20.60 -8.04
CA LEU A 153 -0.03 20.98 -8.10
C LEU A 153 -0.11 22.51 -8.07
N HIS A 154 -1.18 23.08 -8.61
CA HIS A 154 -1.46 24.51 -8.50
C HIS A 154 -2.05 24.88 -7.11
N ILE A 155 -1.49 24.30 -6.03
CA ILE A 155 -1.80 24.60 -4.63
C ILE A 155 -0.49 24.96 -3.93
N THR A 156 -0.50 26.05 -3.16
CA THR A 156 0.59 26.35 -2.22
C THR A 156 0.07 26.32 -0.79
N TYR A 157 0.66 25.45 0.04
CA TYR A 157 0.31 25.27 1.44
C TYR A 157 1.22 26.08 2.37
N GLN A 158 0.63 26.64 3.42
CA GLN A 158 1.29 27.37 4.50
C GLN A 158 0.72 26.90 5.86
N GLY A 159 1.51 26.96 6.93
CA GLY A 159 1.08 26.52 8.27
C GLY A 159 1.27 25.03 8.53
N LEU A 160 0.58 24.49 9.55
CA LEU A 160 0.74 23.09 9.96
C LEU A 160 -0.10 22.15 9.10
N TYR A 161 0.56 21.29 8.35
CA TYR A 161 -0.03 20.13 7.67
C TYR A 161 -0.05 18.98 8.68
N ASP A 162 -1.24 18.59 9.15
CA ASP A 162 -1.45 17.74 10.35
C ASP A 162 -2.26 16.46 10.10
N THR A 163 -2.05 15.82 8.93
CA THR A 163 -2.74 14.57 8.55
C THR A 163 -2.44 13.37 9.49
N SER A 164 -1.45 13.46 10.37
CA SER A 164 -1.20 12.48 11.44
C SER A 164 -2.28 12.36 12.52
N SER A 165 -3.21 13.34 12.60
CA SER A 165 -4.15 13.47 13.73
C SER A 165 -5.62 13.34 13.31
N VAL A 166 -5.87 12.95 12.05
CA VAL A 166 -7.19 12.95 11.38
C VAL A 166 -8.19 11.97 11.97
N ARG A 167 -7.71 10.94 12.68
CA ARG A 167 -8.56 9.93 13.32
C ARG A 167 -8.82 10.24 14.80
N ASP A 168 -8.32 11.37 15.29
CA ASP A 168 -8.49 11.87 16.66
C ASP A 168 -9.26 13.19 16.66
N MET A 169 -8.88 14.12 15.79
CA MET A 169 -9.38 15.49 15.72
C MET A 169 -9.46 16.02 14.28
N GLU A 170 -10.10 17.17 14.12
CA GLU A 170 -10.07 17.98 12.91
C GLU A 170 -8.63 18.29 12.47
N SER A 171 -8.38 18.34 11.16
CA SER A 171 -7.05 18.61 10.59
C SER A 171 -7.17 19.67 9.49
N ARG A 172 -6.31 20.70 9.54
CA ARG A 172 -6.29 21.80 8.56
C ARG A 172 -5.94 21.31 7.16
N ALA A 173 -5.00 20.37 7.06
CA ALA A 173 -4.65 19.75 5.79
C ALA A 173 -5.83 18.97 5.20
N VAL A 174 -6.57 18.22 6.02
CA VAL A 174 -7.78 17.52 5.58
C VAL A 174 -8.89 18.50 5.21
N ASN A 175 -9.13 19.54 6.01
CA ASN A 175 -10.11 20.58 5.68
C ASN A 175 -9.81 21.22 4.31
N MET A 176 -8.54 21.54 4.02
CA MET A 176 -8.13 22.02 2.69
C MET A 176 -8.46 21.01 1.59
N TRP A 177 -8.12 19.73 1.77
CA TRP A 177 -8.45 18.69 0.80
C TRP A 177 -9.97 18.54 0.60
N LEU A 178 -10.77 18.60 1.67
CA LEU A 178 -12.23 18.54 1.61
C LEU A 178 -12.84 19.78 0.94
N ASP A 179 -12.28 20.97 1.13
CA ASP A 179 -12.75 22.17 0.44
C ASP A 179 -12.52 22.06 -1.06
N LEU A 180 -11.33 21.61 -1.45
CA LEU A 180 -10.98 21.33 -2.84
C LEU A 180 -11.90 20.25 -3.45
N MET A 181 -12.15 19.15 -2.74
CA MET A 181 -13.12 18.12 -3.15
C MET A 181 -14.54 18.68 -3.29
N ARG A 182 -15.01 19.45 -2.30
CA ARG A 182 -16.38 19.98 -2.25
C ARG A 182 -16.60 20.99 -3.38
N GLU A 183 -15.65 21.89 -3.63
CA GLU A 183 -15.66 22.81 -4.76
C GLU A 183 -15.65 22.05 -6.11
N SER A 184 -14.81 21.01 -6.27
CA SER A 184 -14.65 20.30 -7.55
C SER A 184 -15.93 19.65 -8.09
N ILE A 185 -16.78 19.12 -7.21
CA ILE A 185 -18.06 18.48 -7.56
C ILE A 185 -19.28 19.41 -7.35
N THR A 186 -19.04 20.68 -7.02
CA THR A 186 -20.07 21.70 -6.73
C THR A 186 -21.04 21.34 -5.58
N ALA A 187 -20.56 20.59 -4.59
CA ALA A 187 -21.36 20.23 -3.41
C ALA A 187 -21.43 21.41 -2.41
N GLU A 188 -22.54 21.47 -1.66
CA GLU A 188 -22.70 22.43 -0.56
C GLU A 188 -22.15 21.88 0.76
N VAL A 189 -22.16 20.56 0.91
CA VAL A 189 -21.59 19.85 2.06
C VAL A 189 -20.80 18.63 1.57
N LEU A 190 -19.67 18.35 2.20
CA LEU A 190 -18.93 17.11 2.00
C LEU A 190 -18.65 16.45 3.34
N PHE A 191 -18.96 15.17 3.48
CA PHE A 191 -18.50 14.32 4.57
C PHE A 191 -17.43 13.34 4.05
N PHE A 192 -16.32 13.20 4.78
CA PHE A 192 -15.21 12.36 4.33
C PHE A 192 -14.63 11.53 5.47
N GLN A 193 -14.37 10.25 5.21
CA GLN A 193 -13.88 9.32 6.22
C GLN A 193 -12.37 9.50 6.49
N ALA A 194 -11.97 9.65 7.75
CA ALA A 194 -10.58 9.87 8.17
C ALA A 194 -9.61 8.72 7.79
N GLY A 195 -10.13 7.49 7.66
CA GLY A 195 -9.37 6.32 7.22
C GLY A 195 -8.86 6.39 5.77
N LEU A 196 -9.43 7.30 4.97
CA LEU A 196 -9.03 7.62 3.61
C LEU A 196 -7.77 8.50 3.56
N ILE A 197 -7.41 9.19 4.63
CA ILE A 197 -6.22 10.04 4.68
C ILE A 197 -5.03 9.19 5.17
N ARG A 198 -3.89 9.22 4.45
CA ARG A 198 -2.83 8.19 4.57
C ARG A 198 -1.39 8.66 4.77
N GLN A 199 -1.01 9.93 4.54
CA GLN A 199 0.39 10.38 4.65
C GLN A 199 0.87 10.49 6.12
N ASP A 200 -0.07 10.49 7.07
CA ASP A 200 0.15 10.61 8.52
C ASP A 200 1.24 11.64 8.88
N MET A 201 1.17 12.82 8.25
CA MET A 201 2.21 13.83 8.34
C MET A 201 1.88 14.89 9.40
N ARG A 202 2.93 15.41 10.07
CA ARG A 202 2.85 16.59 10.92
C ARG A 202 4.03 17.52 10.65
N GLN A 203 3.84 18.50 9.77
CA GLN A 203 4.91 19.41 9.33
C GLN A 203 4.39 20.84 9.19
N VAL A 204 5.16 21.81 9.69
CA VAL A 204 4.90 23.24 9.42
C VAL A 204 5.60 23.61 8.13
N PHE A 205 4.86 24.17 7.18
CA PHE A 205 5.36 24.77 5.95
C PHE A 205 5.29 26.29 6.05
N GLU A 206 6.36 26.98 5.66
CA GLU A 206 6.34 28.46 5.53
C GLU A 206 5.54 28.86 4.30
N ARG A 207 5.89 28.29 3.14
CA ARG A 207 5.15 28.34 1.88
C ARG A 207 5.68 27.24 0.97
N HIS A 208 4.90 26.19 0.72
CA HIS A 208 5.36 25.01 -0.03
C HIS A 208 4.34 24.63 -1.11
N PRO A 209 4.73 24.54 -2.40
CA PRO A 209 3.86 23.99 -3.42
C PRO A 209 3.63 22.51 -3.11
N LEU A 210 2.37 22.08 -3.09
CA LEU A 210 2.06 20.65 -3.02
C LEU A 210 2.36 20.02 -4.39
N THR A 211 2.71 18.74 -4.42
CA THR A 211 3.13 18.03 -5.65
C THR A 211 2.20 16.86 -5.93
N HIS A 212 2.27 16.26 -7.13
CA HIS A 212 1.49 15.05 -7.39
C HIS A 212 1.87 13.92 -6.41
N LEU A 213 3.10 13.91 -5.87
CA LEU A 213 3.49 12.96 -4.83
C LEU A 213 2.64 13.13 -3.56
N PHE A 214 2.39 14.35 -3.09
CA PHE A 214 1.49 14.60 -1.95
C PHE A 214 0.10 13.98 -2.17
N LEU A 215 -0.50 14.17 -3.35
CA LEU A 215 -1.80 13.59 -3.68
C LEU A 215 -1.76 12.05 -3.67
N LEU A 216 -0.67 11.45 -4.16
CA LEU A 216 -0.49 10.00 -4.19
C LEU A 216 -0.20 9.40 -2.80
N GLU A 217 0.50 10.10 -1.92
CA GLU A 217 0.78 9.65 -0.56
C GLU A 217 -0.44 9.80 0.36
N GLU A 218 -1.18 10.91 0.23
CA GLU A 218 -2.38 11.15 1.03
C GLU A 218 -3.53 10.22 0.64
N PHE A 219 -3.62 9.91 -0.66
CA PHE A 219 -4.64 9.07 -1.27
C PHE A 219 -3.95 8.01 -2.16
N PRO A 220 -3.59 6.81 -1.67
CA PRO A 220 -2.72 5.87 -2.39
C PRO A 220 -3.42 4.84 -3.30
N TRP A 221 -4.74 4.93 -3.52
CA TRP A 221 -5.49 3.95 -4.32
C TRP A 221 -5.27 4.15 -5.83
N ALA A 222 -5.44 3.10 -6.65
CA ALA A 222 -5.22 3.24 -8.09
C ALA A 222 -6.32 4.09 -8.75
N ASP A 223 -5.96 4.85 -9.80
CA ASP A 223 -6.95 5.63 -10.59
C ASP A 223 -7.99 4.74 -11.28
N THR A 224 -7.68 3.45 -11.43
CA THR A 224 -8.52 2.41 -12.03
C THR A 224 -9.16 1.47 -10.99
N ASP A 225 -8.84 1.61 -9.70
CA ASP A 225 -9.55 0.88 -8.65
C ASP A 225 -10.94 1.50 -8.48
N ALA A 226 -11.88 1.05 -9.30
CA ALA A 226 -13.32 1.32 -9.22
C ALA A 226 -13.99 0.78 -7.94
N ASP A 227 -13.17 0.46 -6.94
CA ASP A 227 -13.55 0.11 -5.59
C ASP A 227 -14.13 1.37 -4.91
N ALA A 228 -15.39 1.28 -4.46
CA ALA A 228 -16.19 2.38 -3.89
C ALA A 228 -15.51 3.13 -2.73
N ARG A 229 -14.41 2.60 -2.19
CA ARG A 229 -13.49 3.26 -1.26
C ARG A 229 -12.86 4.54 -1.82
N SER A 230 -12.68 4.67 -3.14
CA SER A 230 -12.06 5.86 -3.77
C SER A 230 -13.06 6.73 -4.55
N SER A 231 -14.35 6.65 -4.21
CA SER A 231 -15.41 7.36 -4.93
C SER A 231 -16.13 8.39 -4.06
N LEU A 232 -16.47 9.53 -4.67
CA LEU A 232 -17.39 10.52 -4.09
C LEU A 232 -18.80 10.28 -4.63
N PHE A 233 -19.77 10.09 -3.73
CA PHE A 233 -21.18 9.89 -4.07
C PHE A 233 -21.99 11.14 -3.67
N PRO A 234 -22.53 11.90 -4.64
CA PRO A 234 -23.42 13.03 -4.35
C PRO A 234 -24.87 12.55 -4.17
N PHE A 235 -25.59 13.20 -3.27
CA PHE A 235 -27.02 13.05 -3.07
C PHE A 235 -27.66 14.40 -2.70
N GLN A 236 -28.98 14.43 -2.63
CA GLN A 236 -29.77 15.59 -2.21
C GLN A 236 -30.49 15.24 -0.91
N ILE A 237 -30.51 16.17 0.05
CA ILE A 237 -31.17 16.01 1.35
C ILE A 237 -31.70 17.36 1.83
N SER A 238 -32.86 17.39 2.52
CA SER A 238 -33.34 18.65 3.08
C SER A 238 -32.42 19.14 4.21
N LEU A 239 -32.31 20.46 4.39
CA LEU A 239 -31.63 21.03 5.57
C LEU A 239 -32.20 20.46 6.89
N SER A 240 -33.51 20.22 6.93
CA SER A 240 -34.19 19.60 8.07
C SER A 240 -33.66 18.20 8.39
N ASP A 241 -33.62 17.32 7.39
CA ASP A 241 -33.18 15.92 7.58
C ASP A 241 -31.67 15.85 7.84
N LEU A 242 -30.88 16.74 7.23
CA LEU A 242 -29.46 16.87 7.50
C LEU A 242 -29.21 17.21 8.98
N VAL A 243 -29.84 18.26 9.50
CA VAL A 243 -29.62 18.76 10.87
C VAL A 243 -30.26 17.87 11.94
N LEU A 244 -31.46 17.34 11.70
CA LEU A 244 -32.24 16.61 12.72
C LEU A 244 -32.02 15.09 12.71
N THR A 245 -31.56 14.52 11.60
CA THR A 245 -31.40 13.06 11.46
C THR A 245 -29.97 12.67 11.13
N THR A 246 -29.37 13.29 10.10
CA THR A 246 -28.02 12.93 9.64
C THR A 246 -26.94 13.33 10.64
N LEU A 247 -26.82 14.61 11.00
CA LEU A 247 -25.77 15.08 11.92
C LEU A 247 -25.81 14.37 13.28
N PRO A 248 -26.98 14.16 13.94
CA PRO A 248 -27.04 13.42 15.20
C PRO A 248 -26.63 11.95 15.07
N PHE A 249 -26.89 11.31 13.92
CA PHE A 249 -26.41 9.96 13.62
C PHE A 249 -24.89 9.95 13.40
N VAL A 250 -24.37 10.85 12.55
CA VAL A 250 -22.93 10.99 12.28
C VAL A 250 -22.18 11.16 13.60
N ALA A 251 -22.65 12.10 14.44
CA ALA A 251 -22.09 12.38 15.74
C ALA A 251 -22.09 11.17 16.68
N ARG A 252 -23.24 10.51 16.86
CA ARG A 252 -23.32 9.33 17.73
C ARG A 252 -22.43 8.20 17.23
N ARG A 253 -22.37 7.95 15.92
CA ARG A 253 -21.70 6.77 15.34
C ARG A 253 -20.20 6.97 15.14
N TYR A 254 -19.79 8.13 14.64
CA TYR A 254 -18.45 8.37 14.09
C TYR A 254 -17.63 9.46 14.80
N TRP A 255 -18.23 10.25 15.68
CA TRP A 255 -17.48 11.15 16.56
C TRP A 255 -17.46 10.61 17.99
N CYS A 256 -18.62 10.45 18.62
CA CYS A 256 -18.74 10.04 20.02
C CYS A 256 -18.42 8.57 20.31
N LYS A 257 -18.91 7.63 19.47
CA LYS A 257 -18.69 6.18 19.67
C LYS A 257 -17.51 5.62 18.88
N ALA A 258 -16.91 6.44 18.02
CA ALA A 258 -15.66 6.10 17.34
C ALA A 258 -14.55 5.99 18.39
N PRO A 259 -13.90 4.83 18.53
CA PRO A 259 -12.74 4.70 19.41
C PRO A 259 -11.66 5.73 19.08
N PHE A 260 -10.75 5.97 20.02
CA PHE A 260 -9.52 6.71 19.73
C PHE A 260 -8.82 6.12 18.49
N ASN A 261 -8.31 6.99 17.61
CA ASN A 261 -7.74 6.62 16.32
C ASN A 261 -8.67 5.72 15.46
N ASP A 262 -9.96 6.06 15.33
CA ASP A 262 -10.83 5.34 14.41
C ASP A 262 -10.72 5.85 12.98
N ALA A 263 -10.38 4.93 12.08
CA ALA A 263 -10.48 5.13 10.64
C ALA A 263 -11.91 5.52 10.19
N ASN A 264 -12.94 5.28 11.00
CA ASN A 264 -14.31 5.72 10.72
C ASN A 264 -14.65 7.14 11.19
N ARG A 265 -13.75 7.90 11.85
CA ARG A 265 -14.04 9.31 12.15
C ARG A 265 -14.33 10.10 10.86
N VAL A 266 -15.20 11.11 10.95
CA VAL A 266 -15.65 11.88 9.77
C VAL A 266 -15.13 13.30 9.85
N HIS A 267 -14.63 13.83 8.73
CA HIS A 267 -14.37 15.25 8.52
C HIS A 267 -15.50 15.86 7.69
N VAL A 268 -15.73 17.16 7.84
CA VAL A 268 -16.80 17.88 7.15
C VAL A 268 -16.29 19.17 6.51
N SER A 269 -16.79 19.52 5.33
CA SER A 269 -16.66 20.85 4.74
C SER A 269 -18.05 21.40 4.38
N GLY A 270 -18.22 22.72 4.48
CA GLY A 270 -19.48 23.42 4.27
C GLY A 270 -20.32 23.68 5.54
N PHE A 271 -19.96 23.05 6.66
CA PHE A 271 -20.58 23.23 7.98
C PHE A 271 -19.54 23.40 9.10
N ILE A 272 -19.88 24.20 10.11
CA ILE A 272 -19.28 24.14 11.46
C ILE A 272 -20.31 23.45 12.36
N ILE A 273 -19.84 22.50 13.16
CA ILE A 273 -20.67 21.66 14.03
C ILE A 273 -20.10 21.72 15.45
N GLU A 274 -20.88 22.27 16.38
CA GLU A 274 -20.56 22.26 17.80
C GLU A 274 -21.23 21.05 18.46
N MET A 275 -20.48 20.31 19.29
CA MET A 275 -20.94 19.06 19.90
C MET A 275 -20.83 19.08 21.42
N THR A 276 -21.71 18.32 22.08
CA THR A 276 -21.59 18.04 23.51
C THR A 276 -20.36 17.15 23.78
N ARG A 277 -19.74 17.28 24.96
CA ARG A 277 -18.55 16.48 25.34
C ARG A 277 -18.87 14.98 25.38
N GLU A 278 -17.88 14.14 25.05
CA GLU A 278 -18.03 12.68 24.82
C GLU A 278 -18.88 11.95 25.89
N ASP A 279 -18.73 12.28 27.17
CA ASP A 279 -19.46 11.68 28.31
C ASP A 279 -21.00 11.76 28.18
N SER A 280 -21.51 12.76 27.45
CA SER A 280 -22.95 13.01 27.26
C SER A 280 -23.54 12.32 26.02
N CYS A 281 -22.70 11.87 25.07
CA CYS A 281 -23.18 11.33 23.79
C CYS A 281 -23.96 10.01 23.90
N ASP A 282 -23.78 9.28 25.00
CA ASP A 282 -24.48 8.03 25.30
C ASP A 282 -25.85 8.27 25.99
N ALA A 283 -26.21 9.51 26.34
CA ALA A 283 -27.49 9.84 26.96
C ALA A 283 -28.67 9.66 26.00
N ALA A 284 -29.50 8.65 26.24
CA ALA A 284 -30.67 8.35 25.43
C ALA A 284 -31.63 9.55 25.38
N GLY A 285 -31.95 10.00 24.16
CA GLY A 285 -32.84 11.15 23.92
C GLY A 285 -32.15 12.50 23.73
N GLN A 286 -30.87 12.67 24.11
CA GLN A 286 -30.15 13.92 23.88
C GLN A 286 -29.55 13.99 22.46
N ASN A 287 -29.71 15.13 21.79
CA ASN A 287 -29.03 15.42 20.54
C ASN A 287 -27.57 15.81 20.85
N PRO A 288 -26.55 15.11 20.34
CA PRO A 288 -25.15 15.49 20.59
C PRO A 288 -24.72 16.77 19.85
N ILE A 289 -25.53 17.27 18.90
CA ILE A 289 -25.29 18.53 18.20
C ILE A 289 -25.80 19.70 19.04
N MET A 290 -24.88 20.49 19.59
CA MET A 290 -25.18 21.74 20.29
C MET A 290 -25.57 22.83 19.30
N SER A 291 -24.79 23.00 18.24
CA SER A 291 -25.14 23.94 17.17
C SER A 291 -24.64 23.46 15.80
N ALA A 292 -25.31 23.94 14.76
CA ALA A 292 -24.87 23.77 13.38
C ALA A 292 -24.94 25.12 12.66
N THR A 293 -23.85 25.46 11.98
CA THR A 293 -23.68 26.70 11.22
C THR A 293 -23.31 26.33 9.79
N PHE A 294 -24.17 26.70 8.83
CA PHE A 294 -23.91 26.51 7.41
C PHE A 294 -22.94 27.59 6.95
N VAL A 295 -21.80 27.20 6.39
CA VAL A 295 -20.73 28.13 5.97
C VAL A 295 -20.44 28.06 4.47
N GLY A 296 -20.87 27.01 3.77
CA GLY A 296 -20.77 26.89 2.31
C GLY A 296 -19.37 27.27 1.78
N GLY A 297 -19.32 28.25 0.89
CA GLY A 297 -18.08 28.77 0.27
C GLY A 297 -17.15 29.56 1.20
N CYS A 298 -17.54 29.87 2.45
CA CYS A 298 -16.63 30.50 3.41
C CYS A 298 -15.62 29.54 4.03
N HIS A 299 -15.84 28.22 3.93
CA HIS A 299 -14.83 27.23 4.28
C HIS A 299 -14.03 26.90 3.02
N ARG A 300 -12.78 27.40 2.98
CA ARG A 300 -11.94 27.39 1.78
C ARG A 300 -10.46 27.29 2.15
N GLY A 301 -9.75 26.36 1.51
CA GLY A 301 -8.31 26.18 1.70
C GLY A 301 -7.92 25.73 3.11
N GLY A 302 -8.83 25.09 3.87
CA GLY A 302 -8.59 24.68 5.25
C GLY A 302 -8.70 25.82 6.26
N ALA A 303 -9.30 26.95 5.85
CA ALA A 303 -9.56 28.12 6.68
C ALA A 303 -11.05 28.49 6.60
N LEU A 304 -11.55 29.09 7.69
CA LEU A 304 -12.85 29.75 7.71
C LEU A 304 -12.67 31.25 7.45
N LEU A 305 -13.23 31.74 6.36
CA LEU A 305 -13.38 33.16 6.08
C LEU A 305 -14.53 33.75 6.94
N PRO A 306 -14.45 35.04 7.35
CA PRO A 306 -15.54 35.71 8.05
C PRO A 306 -16.85 35.64 7.24
N LEU A 307 -17.95 35.21 7.88
CA LEU A 307 -19.22 34.95 7.19
C LEU A 307 -19.86 36.22 6.59
N ASP A 308 -19.49 37.38 7.10
CA ASP A 308 -19.87 38.72 6.64
C ASP A 308 -19.06 39.19 5.42
N SER A 309 -17.97 38.50 5.05
CA SER A 309 -17.16 38.84 3.86
C SER A 309 -17.83 38.49 2.52
N GLY A 310 -19.03 37.92 2.53
CA GLY A 310 -19.80 37.57 1.32
C GLY A 310 -19.36 36.26 0.64
N CYS A 311 -18.39 35.53 1.23
CA CYS A 311 -17.89 34.24 0.72
C CYS A 311 -18.96 33.13 0.65
N CYS A 312 -20.07 33.27 1.37
CA CYS A 312 -21.19 32.34 1.34
C CYS A 312 -22.42 33.06 0.75
N THR A 313 -22.84 32.63 -0.43
CA THR A 313 -23.91 33.24 -1.22
C THR A 313 -25.28 32.56 -1.06
N SER A 314 -25.35 31.49 -0.26
CA SER A 314 -26.60 30.78 0.04
C SER A 314 -27.48 31.59 1.00
N SER A 315 -28.80 31.43 0.93
CA SER A 315 -29.69 31.99 1.97
C SER A 315 -29.45 31.35 3.35
N LEU A 316 -28.84 30.17 3.39
CA LEU A 316 -28.58 29.40 4.61
C LEU A 316 -27.39 29.92 5.44
N CYS A 317 -26.49 30.73 4.87
CA CYS A 317 -25.22 31.15 5.45
C CYS A 317 -25.32 31.76 6.86
N GLY A 318 -24.71 31.10 7.84
CA GLY A 318 -24.78 31.43 9.26
C GLY A 318 -25.34 30.28 10.09
N ARG A 319 -25.67 30.59 11.35
CA ARG A 319 -26.25 29.62 12.27
C ARG A 319 -27.62 29.17 11.76
N VAL A 320 -27.87 27.87 11.78
CA VAL A 320 -29.15 27.27 11.39
C VAL A 320 -29.82 26.55 12.55
N TRP A 321 -29.05 26.02 13.49
CA TRP A 321 -29.54 25.25 14.63
C TRP A 321 -28.71 25.50 15.88
N MET A 322 -29.35 25.59 17.05
CA MET A 322 -28.70 25.77 18.35
C MET A 322 -29.61 25.29 19.49
N ASP A 323 -29.03 24.59 20.46
CA ASP A 323 -29.65 24.19 21.74
C ASP A 323 -31.03 23.51 21.60
N GLY A 324 -31.20 22.70 20.56
CA GLY A 324 -32.44 21.98 20.30
C GLY A 324 -33.50 22.77 19.51
N ALA A 325 -33.17 23.97 19.03
CA ALA A 325 -34.07 24.83 18.26
C ALA A 325 -33.46 25.27 16.91
N TRP A 326 -34.34 25.56 15.97
CA TRP A 326 -33.99 26.26 14.73
C TRP A 326 -33.68 27.72 15.04
N ASP A 327 -32.65 28.30 14.40
CA ASP A 327 -32.41 29.73 14.47
C ASP A 327 -33.64 30.49 13.90
N ALA A 328 -34.02 31.61 14.52
CA ALA A 328 -35.22 32.38 14.18
C ALA A 328 -35.23 32.85 12.71
N ARG A 329 -34.06 32.98 12.07
CA ARG A 329 -33.95 33.32 10.65
C ARG A 329 -34.34 32.17 9.70
N VAL A 330 -34.36 30.91 10.17
CA VAL A 330 -34.57 29.73 9.33
C VAL A 330 -36.06 29.50 9.09
N THR A 331 -36.54 30.04 7.97
CA THR A 331 -37.92 29.88 7.50
C THR A 331 -38.26 28.43 7.15
N ALA A 332 -39.55 28.09 7.04
CA ALA A 332 -39.99 26.77 6.60
C ALA A 332 -39.41 26.37 5.22
N GLY A 333 -39.31 27.31 4.29
CA GLY A 333 -38.71 27.09 2.96
C GLY A 333 -37.20 26.83 3.00
N MET A 334 -36.48 27.36 4.00
CA MET A 334 -35.07 27.04 4.22
C MET A 334 -34.89 25.62 4.79
N LYS A 335 -35.82 25.16 5.65
CA LYS A 335 -35.79 23.80 6.21
C LYS A 335 -36.03 22.73 5.15
N SER A 336 -36.90 23.01 4.18
CA SER A 336 -37.17 22.12 3.04
C SER A 336 -36.20 22.28 1.86
N HIS A 337 -35.26 23.24 1.93
CA HIS A 337 -34.25 23.44 0.89
C HIS A 337 -33.40 22.18 0.73
N GLN A 338 -33.28 21.69 -0.51
CA GLN A 338 -32.46 20.53 -0.83
C GLN A 338 -31.01 20.97 -0.96
N LEU A 339 -30.16 20.42 -0.10
CA LEU A 339 -28.72 20.60 -0.11
C LEU A 339 -28.06 19.53 -0.96
N SER A 340 -27.13 19.95 -1.82
CA SER A 340 -26.22 19.01 -2.47
C SER A 340 -25.15 18.54 -1.48
N VAL A 341 -25.22 17.28 -1.08
CA VAL A 341 -24.30 16.66 -0.12
C VAL A 341 -23.50 15.57 -0.82
N ALA A 342 -22.20 15.50 -0.53
CA ALA A 342 -21.34 14.43 -1.00
C ALA A 342 -20.74 13.62 0.15
N THR A 343 -20.40 12.36 -0.14
CA THR A 343 -19.76 11.42 0.80
C THR A 343 -18.59 10.69 0.14
N GLY A 344 -17.48 10.53 0.87
CA GLY A 344 -16.43 9.56 0.57
C GLY A 344 -16.57 8.27 1.39
N GLN A 345 -16.48 7.12 0.70
CA GLN A 345 -16.42 5.74 1.25
C GLN A 345 -17.61 5.20 2.08
N PHE A 346 -18.58 5.99 2.58
CA PHE A 346 -19.70 5.41 3.36
C PHE A 346 -20.60 4.42 2.59
N CYS A 347 -20.40 4.29 1.27
CA CYS A 347 -21.10 3.37 0.37
C CYS A 347 -20.33 2.07 0.02
N ALA A 348 -19.14 1.83 0.58
CA ALA A 348 -18.41 0.59 0.29
C ALA A 348 -18.89 -0.55 1.20
N PRO A 349 -19.44 -1.67 0.67
CA PRO A 349 -19.74 -2.87 1.48
C PRO A 349 -18.46 -3.29 2.19
N SER A 350 -18.48 -3.21 3.53
CA SER A 350 -17.26 -3.42 4.29
C SER A 350 -16.78 -4.86 4.14
N LYS A 351 -15.65 -5.06 3.45
CA LYS A 351 -14.93 -6.35 3.33
C LYS A 351 -14.65 -7.02 4.69
N TYR A 352 -14.76 -6.24 5.78
CA TYR A 352 -14.93 -6.69 7.15
C TYR A 352 -16.41 -6.60 7.57
N GLY A 353 -17.21 -7.64 7.27
CA GLY A 353 -18.66 -7.71 7.59
C GLY A 353 -19.04 -7.71 9.08
N SER A 354 -18.15 -7.23 9.96
CA SER A 354 -18.29 -7.11 11.40
C SER A 354 -18.56 -5.66 11.87
N HIS A 355 -18.48 -4.67 11.00
CA HIS A 355 -18.84 -3.28 11.29
C HIS A 355 -20.32 -3.01 10.98
N GLY A 356 -21.21 -3.68 11.71
CA GLY A 356 -22.64 -3.80 11.37
C GLY A 356 -23.44 -2.50 11.24
N GLU A 357 -24.59 -2.62 10.53
CA GLU A 357 -25.60 -1.60 10.24
C GLU A 357 -25.07 -0.14 10.21
N GLY A 358 -24.48 0.22 9.07
CA GLY A 358 -24.03 1.58 8.75
C GLY A 358 -25.17 2.55 8.37
N PHE A 359 -24.84 3.55 7.56
CA PHE A 359 -25.74 4.65 7.16
C PHE A 359 -27.08 4.24 6.54
N HIS A 360 -27.26 2.98 6.12
CA HIS A 360 -28.55 2.40 5.72
C HIS A 360 -29.66 2.71 6.75
N VAL A 361 -29.37 2.71 8.06
CA VAL A 361 -30.35 3.00 9.14
C VAL A 361 -30.94 4.41 9.04
N VAL A 362 -30.18 5.39 8.53
CA VAL A 362 -30.64 6.77 8.28
C VAL A 362 -30.91 7.05 6.80
N GLY A 363 -31.06 6.00 6.00
CA GLY A 363 -31.69 6.12 4.68
C GLY A 363 -30.80 6.60 3.54
N MET A 364 -29.50 6.79 3.76
CA MET A 364 -28.55 7.00 2.67
C MET A 364 -28.32 5.67 1.97
N LEU A 365 -28.97 5.48 0.82
CA LEU A 365 -28.91 4.26 0.03
C LEU A 365 -28.03 4.48 -1.19
N CYS A 366 -27.01 3.64 -1.29
CA CYS A 366 -26.11 3.57 -2.44
C CYS A 366 -26.79 2.75 -3.54
N ARG A 367 -27.88 3.31 -4.08
CA ARG A 367 -28.74 2.67 -5.08
C ARG A 367 -27.87 2.23 -6.27
N ASP A 368 -28.06 1.00 -6.72
CA ASP A 368 -27.28 0.32 -7.76
C ASP A 368 -25.84 -0.13 -7.40
N ALA A 369 -25.33 0.17 -6.20
CA ALA A 369 -24.03 -0.35 -5.71
C ALA A 369 -24.15 -1.64 -4.87
N GLU A 370 -25.33 -1.91 -4.28
CA GLU A 370 -25.61 -3.12 -3.49
C GLU A 370 -27.02 -3.68 -3.81
N PRO A 371 -27.22 -5.02 -3.80
CA PRO A 371 -28.53 -5.63 -4.01
C PRO A 371 -29.52 -5.31 -2.88
N GLU A 372 -30.83 -5.28 -3.18
CA GLU A 372 -31.89 -4.81 -2.26
C GLU A 372 -31.93 -5.52 -0.89
N GLU A 373 -31.47 -6.76 -0.85
CA GLU A 373 -31.43 -7.60 0.35
C GLU A 373 -30.39 -7.13 1.39
N ASN A 374 -29.37 -6.37 0.97
CA ASN A 374 -28.38 -5.78 1.86
C ASN A 374 -28.81 -4.42 2.45
N TRP A 375 -29.90 -3.82 1.98
CA TRP A 375 -30.33 -2.47 2.39
C TRP A 375 -30.82 -2.35 3.85
N GLY A 376 -30.99 -3.49 4.55
CA GLY A 376 -31.29 -3.55 5.98
C GLY A 376 -32.51 -2.72 6.41
N SER A 377 -32.38 -2.03 7.54
CA SER A 377 -33.40 -1.13 8.09
C SER A 377 -33.68 0.12 7.23
N GLY A 378 -32.82 0.42 6.24
CA GLY A 378 -33.04 1.52 5.27
C GLY A 378 -34.19 1.30 4.30
N ARG A 379 -34.75 0.08 4.23
CA ARG A 379 -35.82 -0.29 3.28
C ARG A 379 -37.13 0.49 3.46
N GLU A 380 -37.47 0.94 4.68
CA GLU A 380 -38.64 1.80 4.90
C GLU A 380 -38.36 3.26 4.50
N PHE A 381 -37.16 3.78 4.77
CA PHE A 381 -36.75 5.10 4.29
C PHE A 381 -36.70 5.15 2.75
N ALA A 382 -36.24 4.07 2.12
CA ALA A 382 -36.26 3.88 0.65
C ALA A 382 -37.65 4.12 0.05
N LYS A 383 -38.72 3.64 0.72
CA LYS A 383 -40.10 3.82 0.27
C LYS A 383 -40.59 5.26 0.38
N HIS A 384 -40.09 6.03 1.35
CA HIS A 384 -40.51 7.42 1.59
C HIS A 384 -39.74 8.43 0.72
N PHE A 385 -38.47 8.16 0.39
CA PHE A 385 -37.64 9.05 -0.43
C PHE A 385 -37.44 8.58 -1.88
N GLY A 386 -37.91 7.38 -2.23
CA GLY A 386 -37.62 6.69 -3.50
C GLY A 386 -38.13 7.34 -4.81
N GLN A 387 -38.80 8.49 -4.76
CA GLN A 387 -39.26 9.25 -5.94
C GLN A 387 -38.28 10.35 -6.38
N ALA A 388 -37.31 10.75 -5.55
CA ALA A 388 -36.28 11.70 -5.95
C ALA A 388 -35.12 10.99 -6.67
N SER A 389 -35.22 10.84 -7.99
CA SER A 389 -34.03 10.59 -8.82
C SER A 389 -33.04 11.74 -8.63
N VAL A 390 -31.75 11.45 -8.40
CA VAL A 390 -30.70 12.49 -8.42
C VAL A 390 -30.67 13.09 -9.82
N GLN A 391 -31.30 14.26 -9.98
CA GLN A 391 -31.12 15.04 -11.20
C GLN A 391 -29.73 15.67 -11.15
N VAL A 392 -28.81 15.05 -11.88
CA VAL A 392 -27.50 15.63 -12.20
C VAL A 392 -27.77 17.00 -12.81
N SER A 393 -27.30 18.05 -12.13
CA SER A 393 -27.54 19.43 -12.55
C SER A 393 -26.83 19.67 -13.87
N GLU A 394 -27.45 20.36 -14.83
CA GLU A 394 -26.82 20.69 -16.14
C GLU A 394 -25.47 21.41 -15.99
N LYS A 395 -25.21 22.04 -14.84
CA LYS A 395 -23.92 22.65 -14.50
C LYS A 395 -22.77 21.66 -14.26
N GLN A 396 -23.04 20.36 -14.12
CA GLN A 396 -22.03 19.30 -13.91
C GLN A 396 -21.43 18.75 -15.23
N SER A 397 -21.67 19.43 -16.36
CA SER A 397 -21.36 18.96 -17.72
C SER A 397 -19.90 18.55 -17.97
N LEU A 398 -18.94 19.15 -17.26
CA LEU A 398 -17.51 18.85 -17.39
C LEU A 398 -17.09 17.51 -16.76
N LEU A 399 -17.76 17.07 -15.68
CA LEU A 399 -17.50 15.75 -15.08
C LEU A 399 -18.35 14.65 -15.72
N SER A 400 -19.55 14.98 -16.23
CA SER A 400 -20.42 14.00 -16.91
C SER A 400 -19.88 13.52 -18.27
N ALA A 401 -18.88 14.20 -18.84
CA ALA A 401 -18.22 13.78 -20.07
C ALA A 401 -17.46 12.44 -19.92
N ALA A 402 -17.08 12.06 -18.70
CA ALA A 402 -16.48 10.76 -18.39
C ALA A 402 -17.55 9.74 -17.94
N ASN A 403 -18.16 9.05 -18.91
CA ASN A 403 -19.08 7.91 -18.71
C ASN A 403 -20.28 8.16 -17.77
N ALA A 404 -21.22 9.02 -18.20
CA ALA A 404 -22.50 9.22 -17.52
C ALA A 404 -23.33 7.92 -17.27
N SER A 405 -23.10 6.84 -18.03
CA SER A 405 -23.81 5.56 -17.89
C SER A 405 -23.32 4.67 -16.73
N SER A 406 -22.07 4.83 -16.26
CA SER A 406 -21.53 4.08 -15.11
C SER A 406 -21.61 4.84 -13.78
N PHE A 407 -21.97 6.12 -13.84
CA PHE A 407 -21.99 7.03 -12.69
C PHE A 407 -22.78 6.51 -11.46
N PRO A 408 -23.99 5.92 -11.58
CA PRO A 408 -24.74 5.44 -10.42
C PRO A 408 -24.03 4.34 -9.61
N ARG A 409 -23.19 3.53 -10.29
CA ARG A 409 -22.49 2.40 -9.67
C ARG A 409 -21.12 2.76 -9.11
N LEU A 410 -20.41 3.69 -9.76
CA LEU A 410 -19.00 3.97 -9.48
C LEU A 410 -18.74 5.31 -8.78
N GLY A 411 -19.72 6.23 -8.76
CA GLY A 411 -19.52 7.60 -8.25
C GLY A 411 -18.50 8.40 -9.07
N PHE A 412 -18.03 9.53 -8.53
CA PHE A 412 -16.90 10.26 -9.10
C PHE A 412 -15.58 9.63 -8.63
N LEU A 413 -14.74 9.19 -9.58
CA LEU A 413 -13.37 8.75 -9.29
C LEU A 413 -12.56 9.91 -8.70
N PHE A 414 -12.18 9.74 -7.44
CA PHE A 414 -11.66 10.80 -6.58
C PHE A 414 -10.40 11.48 -7.14
N LYS A 415 -9.39 10.69 -7.52
CA LYS A 415 -8.10 11.20 -8.00
C LYS A 415 -8.21 11.95 -9.33
N PRO A 416 -8.81 11.38 -10.40
CA PRO A 416 -9.05 12.12 -11.63
C PRO A 416 -9.81 13.43 -11.41
N ALA A 417 -10.85 13.44 -10.55
CA ALA A 417 -11.63 14.65 -10.28
C ALA A 417 -10.78 15.76 -9.63
N ILE A 418 -9.96 15.42 -8.62
CA ILE A 418 -9.03 16.39 -8.01
C ILE A 418 -7.98 16.85 -9.02
N VAL A 419 -7.31 15.94 -9.74
CA VAL A 419 -6.27 16.31 -10.72
C VAL A 419 -6.85 17.24 -11.80
N ALA A 420 -8.04 16.93 -12.33
CA ALA A 420 -8.70 17.74 -13.34
C ALA A 420 -9.07 19.15 -12.82
N MET A 421 -9.53 19.28 -11.57
CA MET A 421 -9.78 20.60 -10.97
C MET A 421 -8.48 21.36 -10.73
N LEU A 422 -7.45 20.71 -10.18
CA LEU A 422 -6.18 21.36 -9.86
C LEU A 422 -5.39 21.80 -11.09
N GLN A 423 -5.72 21.28 -12.27
CA GLN A 423 -5.20 21.75 -13.56
C GLN A 423 -5.95 22.99 -14.11
N GLN A 424 -7.05 23.42 -13.49
CA GLN A 424 -7.79 24.61 -13.94
C GLN A 424 -7.16 25.90 -13.38
N PRO A 425 -6.81 26.89 -14.24
CA PRO A 425 -6.13 28.12 -13.80
C PRO A 425 -6.88 28.93 -12.72
N GLN A 426 -8.22 28.85 -12.70
CA GLN A 426 -9.07 29.58 -11.76
C GLN A 426 -8.91 29.15 -10.28
N HIS A 427 -8.24 28.03 -10.01
CA HIS A 427 -7.91 27.58 -8.65
C HIS A 427 -6.43 27.82 -8.27
N ALA A 428 -5.60 28.32 -9.18
CA ALA A 428 -4.14 28.45 -8.98
C ALA A 428 -3.72 29.49 -7.92
N ASP A 429 -4.60 30.46 -7.62
CA ASP A 429 -4.38 31.49 -6.59
C ASP A 429 -4.80 31.03 -5.17
N LEU A 430 -5.17 29.75 -5.00
CA LEU A 430 -5.45 29.17 -3.68
C LEU A 430 -4.17 28.99 -2.85
N LEU A 431 -3.76 30.08 -2.19
CA LEU A 431 -2.95 30.01 -0.99
C LEU A 431 -3.79 29.38 0.14
N ALA A 432 -3.50 28.12 0.45
CA ALA A 432 -3.99 27.48 1.67
C ALA A 432 -3.21 28.07 2.85
N ASN A 433 -3.69 29.23 3.34
CA ASN A 433 -3.16 29.92 4.51
C ASN A 433 -4.15 29.82 5.69
N PRO A 434 -4.07 28.76 6.52
CA PRO A 434 -4.92 28.56 7.69
C PRO A 434 -4.57 29.50 8.86
N GLN A 435 -3.78 30.56 8.66
CA GLN A 435 -3.60 31.65 9.63
C GLN A 435 -4.77 32.65 9.59
N GLY A 436 -5.99 32.15 9.78
CA GLY A 436 -7.13 33.00 10.12
C GLY A 436 -6.90 33.74 11.45
N PRO A 437 -7.65 34.82 11.73
CA PRO A 437 -7.49 35.59 12.96
C PRO A 437 -7.64 34.69 14.19
N ARG A 438 -6.68 34.80 15.12
CA ARG A 438 -6.48 33.88 16.26
C ARG A 438 -7.79 33.46 16.93
N SER A 439 -8.17 32.19 16.79
CA SER A 439 -9.21 31.53 17.61
C SER A 439 -8.68 31.25 19.03
N GLN A 440 -8.33 32.32 19.75
CA GLN A 440 -7.68 32.28 21.06
C GLN A 440 -8.56 31.63 22.14
N GLN A 441 -9.83 31.38 21.85
CA GLN A 441 -10.85 30.83 22.76
C GLN A 441 -10.88 29.29 22.86
N CYS A 442 -10.21 28.56 21.95
CA CYS A 442 -10.20 27.09 21.98
C CYS A 442 -8.99 26.49 22.75
N ASP A 443 -7.86 27.18 22.80
CA ASP A 443 -6.67 26.71 23.53
C ASP A 443 -6.86 26.81 25.07
N ASP A 444 -7.63 27.78 25.55
CA ASP A 444 -7.83 28.05 26.99
C ASP A 444 -8.64 26.98 27.74
N MET A 445 -9.40 26.11 27.05
CA MET A 445 -10.27 25.12 27.69
C MET A 445 -9.64 23.72 27.87
N LEU A 446 -8.41 23.50 27.38
CA LEU A 446 -7.74 22.19 27.34
C LEU A 446 -6.62 21.99 28.38
N LEU A 447 -6.31 22.98 29.22
CA LEU A 447 -5.24 22.90 30.23
C LEU A 447 -5.65 22.26 31.57
N GLY A 448 -6.76 21.51 31.59
CA GLY A 448 -7.20 20.72 32.72
C GLY A 448 -7.19 19.22 32.43
N VAL A 449 -6.41 18.47 33.23
CA VAL A 449 -6.42 16.99 33.42
C VAL A 449 -5.41 16.16 32.58
N PHE A 450 -4.59 15.40 33.33
CA PHE A 450 -3.58 14.37 32.97
C PHE A 450 -2.33 14.77 32.15
N SER A 451 -1.28 15.13 32.89
CA SER A 451 0.11 15.07 32.46
C SER A 451 0.69 13.63 32.55
N LEU A 452 1.33 13.16 31.47
CA LEU A 452 2.14 11.93 31.43
C LEU A 452 3.42 12.13 30.59
N PRO A 453 4.52 11.39 30.87
CA PRO A 453 5.86 11.74 30.40
C PRO A 453 6.22 11.10 29.05
N PHE A 454 6.89 11.87 28.19
CA PHE A 454 7.46 11.40 26.91
C PHE A 454 8.94 11.80 26.79
N ARG A 455 9.78 10.90 26.24
CA ARG A 455 11.25 11.02 26.17
C ARG A 455 11.75 11.32 24.74
N PRO A 456 12.80 12.13 24.57
CA PRO A 456 13.54 12.25 23.30
C PRO A 456 14.88 11.47 23.28
N VAL A 457 15.29 11.11 22.06
CA VAL A 457 16.62 10.71 21.52
C VAL A 457 17.76 10.33 22.49
N GLY A 458 18.10 9.03 22.48
CA GLY A 458 19.43 8.55 22.08
C GLY A 458 20.67 8.96 22.87
N VAL A 459 20.79 8.45 24.11
CA VAL A 459 22.10 8.26 24.78
C VAL A 459 22.15 6.83 25.35
N GLY A 460 23.34 6.31 25.67
CA GLY A 460 23.53 4.95 26.21
C GLY A 460 22.64 4.66 27.42
N ALA A 461 22.25 3.39 27.62
CA ALA A 461 21.18 3.02 28.55
C ALA A 461 21.39 3.52 29.99
N GLU A 462 22.63 3.44 30.49
CA GLU A 462 23.02 3.90 31.83
C GLU A 462 22.84 5.42 31.98
N VAL A 463 23.39 6.20 31.02
CA VAL A 463 23.23 7.65 30.92
C VAL A 463 21.75 8.07 30.78
N LEU A 464 20.94 7.26 30.08
CA LEU A 464 19.52 7.52 29.89
C LEU A 464 18.70 7.29 31.16
N GLU A 465 19.13 6.39 32.05
CA GLU A 465 18.48 6.18 33.35
C GLU A 465 18.76 7.34 34.32
N GLU A 466 19.99 7.87 34.35
CA GLU A 466 20.31 9.08 35.13
C GLU A 466 19.55 10.32 34.64
N LEU A 467 19.52 10.57 33.32
CA LEU A 467 18.77 11.69 32.74
C LEU A 467 17.26 11.62 33.04
N VAL A 468 16.71 10.41 33.15
CA VAL A 468 15.29 10.19 33.47
C VAL A 468 15.01 10.35 34.96
N LEU A 469 15.90 9.87 35.82
CA LEU A 469 15.84 10.09 37.26
C LEU A 469 15.86 11.60 37.57
N TRP A 470 16.80 12.31 36.94
CA TRP A 470 16.94 13.77 36.97
C TRP A 470 15.64 14.48 36.52
N GLN A 471 15.03 14.05 35.41
CA GLN A 471 13.76 14.61 34.91
C GLN A 471 12.56 14.31 35.84
N LEU A 472 12.51 13.15 36.49
CA LEU A 472 11.46 12.79 37.45
C LEU A 472 11.52 13.65 38.72
N ILE A 473 12.71 13.83 39.29
CA ILE A 473 12.95 14.67 40.47
C ILE A 473 12.55 16.12 40.19
N TYR A 474 13.00 16.68 39.06
CA TYR A 474 12.69 18.05 38.67
C TYR A 474 11.18 18.30 38.50
N SER A 475 10.48 17.37 37.83
CA SER A 475 9.04 17.48 37.56
C SER A 475 8.19 17.46 38.84
N ALA A 476 8.72 16.87 39.93
CA ALA A 476 8.05 16.83 41.23
C ALA A 476 8.26 18.10 42.08
N GLN A 477 9.32 18.90 41.82
CA GLN A 477 9.72 20.01 42.71
C GLN A 477 9.42 21.41 42.16
N THR A 478 9.55 21.66 40.85
CA THR A 478 9.52 23.05 40.33
C THR A 478 8.17 23.49 39.72
N PHE A 479 7.36 22.55 39.20
CA PHE A 479 6.09 22.86 38.53
C PHE A 479 5.03 23.46 39.47
N THR A 480 5.10 23.15 40.77
CA THR A 480 4.16 23.61 41.81
C THR A 480 4.53 24.96 42.44
N HIS A 481 5.77 25.45 42.25
CA HIS A 481 6.27 26.66 42.92
C HIS A 481 6.38 27.90 42.01
N HIS A 482 6.91 27.80 40.80
CA HIS A 482 7.24 29.01 40.02
C HIS A 482 6.03 29.69 39.35
N CYS A 483 4.96 28.96 39.03
CA CYS A 483 3.73 29.57 38.51
C CYS A 483 3.05 30.53 39.51
N LYS A 484 3.33 30.39 40.82
CA LYS A 484 2.72 31.22 41.87
C LYS A 484 3.27 32.65 41.97
N CYS A 485 4.45 32.95 41.41
CA CYS A 485 4.95 34.32 41.39
C CYS A 485 4.23 35.17 40.32
N GLN A 486 4.05 34.63 39.11
CA GLN A 486 3.30 35.30 38.03
C GLN A 486 1.79 35.43 38.34
N LEU A 487 1.22 34.55 39.19
CA LEU A 487 -0.20 34.58 39.57
C LEU A 487 -0.53 35.48 40.77
N ARG A 488 0.45 36.12 41.42
CA ARG A 488 0.21 37.11 42.48
C ARG A 488 0.25 38.52 41.93
N GLN A 489 -0.92 39.07 41.61
CA GLN A 489 -1.09 40.51 41.42
C GLN A 489 -0.58 41.25 42.67
N GLY A 490 0.48 42.06 42.54
CA GLY A 490 0.94 42.96 43.60
C GLY A 490 2.40 42.87 44.05
N ALA A 491 3.28 42.15 43.36
CA ALA A 491 4.73 42.22 43.60
C ALA A 491 5.47 42.67 42.33
N GLU A 492 6.33 43.67 42.45
CA GLU A 492 7.15 44.22 41.37
C GLU A 492 8.22 43.21 40.92
N CYS A 493 7.92 42.39 39.91
CA CYS A 493 8.98 41.76 39.12
C CYS A 493 9.55 42.80 38.16
N SER A 494 10.84 43.12 38.30
CA SER A 494 11.55 44.03 37.41
C SER A 494 11.43 43.57 35.96
N THR A 495 10.90 44.42 35.08
CA THR A 495 10.47 44.10 33.70
C THR A 495 11.62 43.86 32.69
N GLU A 496 12.85 43.66 33.14
CA GLU A 496 14.05 43.64 32.29
C GLU A 496 14.35 42.29 31.62
N TRP A 497 13.63 41.20 31.93
CA TRP A 497 13.89 39.88 31.36
C TRP A 497 12.61 39.06 31.17
N THR A 498 12.36 38.62 29.93
CA THR A 498 11.33 37.60 29.65
C THR A 498 11.86 36.23 30.03
N ASP A 499 11.14 35.50 30.90
CA ASP A 499 11.47 34.12 31.26
C ASP A 499 11.67 33.24 30.01
N ASN A 500 12.83 32.59 29.92
CA ASN A 500 13.23 31.77 28.78
C ASN A 500 12.19 30.66 28.51
N PRO A 501 11.40 30.71 27.42
CA PRO A 501 10.27 29.80 27.21
C PRO A 501 10.71 28.38 26.80
N TYR A 502 12.02 28.12 26.72
CA TYR A 502 12.60 26.90 26.20
C TYR A 502 13.31 25.98 27.23
N PRO A 503 12.79 25.68 28.45
CA PRO A 503 13.40 24.68 29.34
C PRO A 503 13.63 23.29 28.70
N ARG A 504 12.96 23.01 27.57
CA ARG A 504 12.95 21.72 26.85
C ARG A 504 14.08 21.54 25.81
N LEU A 505 14.82 22.59 25.43
CA LEU A 505 15.54 22.62 24.13
C LEU A 505 16.90 21.90 24.07
N TYR A 506 17.52 21.66 25.21
CA TYR A 506 18.95 21.93 25.31
C TYR A 506 19.91 20.74 25.14
N ALA A 507 19.43 19.49 25.18
CA ALA A 507 20.29 18.31 25.04
C ALA A 507 20.75 18.02 23.59
N ALA A 508 19.93 18.30 22.58
CA ALA A 508 20.21 17.91 21.20
C ALA A 508 21.38 18.68 20.54
N PRO A 509 21.51 20.02 20.70
CA PRO A 509 22.69 20.73 20.22
C PRO A 509 23.97 20.28 20.95
N ALA A 510 23.89 20.07 22.27
CA ALA A 510 25.01 19.57 23.08
C ALA A 510 25.55 18.24 22.53
N ALA A 511 24.66 17.29 22.25
CA ALA A 511 25.01 15.98 21.70
C ALA A 511 25.59 16.05 20.29
N ALA A 512 25.01 16.88 19.42
CA ALA A 512 25.51 17.07 18.05
C ALA A 512 26.90 17.72 18.01
N PHE A 513 27.24 18.54 19.00
CA PHE A 513 28.60 19.04 19.20
C PHE A 513 29.51 17.96 19.80
N ALA A 514 29.12 17.35 20.92
CA ALA A 514 29.89 16.31 21.62
C ALA A 514 30.35 15.16 20.71
N ALA A 515 29.48 14.70 19.81
CA ALA A 515 29.76 13.61 18.86
C ALA A 515 30.90 13.89 17.85
N ARG A 516 31.47 15.10 17.82
CA ARG A 516 32.62 15.49 16.97
C ARG A 516 33.94 15.66 17.75
N PHE A 517 34.03 15.19 18.99
CA PHE A 517 35.24 15.29 19.81
C PHE A 517 35.74 13.92 20.29
N CYS A 518 37.03 13.66 20.11
CA CYS A 518 37.74 12.49 20.68
C CYS A 518 38.85 12.93 21.66
N GLY A 519 38.67 14.09 22.32
CA GLY A 519 39.68 14.69 23.19
C GLY A 519 39.09 15.38 24.42
N VAL A 520 39.95 15.96 25.26
CA VAL A 520 39.55 16.74 26.45
C VAL A 520 38.94 18.06 25.97
N SER A 521 37.63 18.23 26.13
CA SER A 521 36.90 19.42 25.68
C SER A 521 36.05 20.01 26.82
N ALA A 522 36.39 21.23 27.23
CA ALA A 522 35.61 22.02 28.18
C ALA A 522 34.44 22.72 27.46
N LEU A 523 33.22 22.55 27.97
CA LEU A 523 32.03 23.31 27.61
C LEU A 523 31.78 24.43 28.62
N LEU A 524 31.35 25.59 28.14
CA LEU A 524 30.68 26.62 28.92
C LEU A 524 29.29 26.89 28.33
N HIS A 525 28.23 26.80 29.13
CA HIS A 525 26.87 27.19 28.74
C HIS A 525 26.45 28.47 29.45
N LEU A 526 26.30 29.55 28.67
CA LEU A 526 25.83 30.85 29.12
C LEU A 526 24.29 30.89 29.11
N SER A 527 23.68 31.27 30.25
CA SER A 527 22.26 31.05 30.54
C SER A 527 21.91 29.57 30.51
N SER A 528 22.44 28.84 31.50
CA SER A 528 22.36 27.38 31.52
C SER A 528 20.95 26.82 31.73
N GLY A 529 20.03 27.69 32.18
CA GLY A 529 18.75 27.31 32.72
C GLY A 529 18.98 26.39 33.92
N VAL A 530 18.26 25.28 33.93
CA VAL A 530 18.43 24.21 34.91
C VAL A 530 19.57 23.25 34.51
N ALA A 531 20.70 23.77 34.03
CA ALA A 531 21.94 23.06 33.67
C ALA A 531 21.84 21.85 32.71
N ARG A 532 20.74 21.68 31.96
CA ARG A 532 20.50 20.47 31.13
C ARG A 532 21.58 20.20 30.09
N VAL A 533 22.15 21.24 29.47
CA VAL A 533 23.29 21.10 28.53
C VAL A 533 24.52 20.59 29.25
N VAL A 534 24.77 21.12 30.45
CA VAL A 534 25.97 20.90 31.25
C VAL A 534 26.04 19.45 31.68
N ALA A 535 24.95 18.95 32.27
CA ALA A 535 24.77 17.55 32.59
C ALA A 535 24.86 16.65 31.34
N ALA A 536 24.14 16.97 30.26
CA ALA A 536 24.20 16.18 29.03
C ALA A 536 25.62 16.12 28.43
N TRP A 537 26.39 17.20 28.49
CA TRP A 537 27.77 17.23 28.02
C TRP A 537 28.69 16.38 28.88
N ALA A 538 28.63 16.49 30.21
CA ALA A 538 29.41 15.64 31.10
C ALA A 538 29.10 14.15 30.88
N LEU A 539 27.84 13.80 30.65
CA LEU A 539 27.41 12.44 30.35
C LEU A 539 27.85 11.95 28.95
N LEU A 540 27.91 12.84 27.95
CA LEU A 540 28.26 12.51 26.56
C LEU A 540 29.77 12.58 26.25
N VAL A 541 30.54 13.32 27.05
CA VAL A 541 31.99 13.49 26.90
C VAL A 541 32.65 13.09 28.22
N PRO A 542 33.01 11.80 28.42
CA PRO A 542 33.52 11.29 29.71
C PRO A 542 34.77 12.00 30.25
N ARG A 543 35.58 12.63 29.38
CA ARG A 543 36.75 13.42 29.76
C ARG A 543 36.57 14.94 29.60
N GLY A 544 35.34 15.39 29.35
CA GLY A 544 34.98 16.79 29.20
C GLY A 544 34.54 17.38 30.53
N MET A 545 35.03 18.58 30.83
CA MET A 545 34.44 19.45 31.85
C MET A 545 33.25 20.19 31.25
N ALA A 546 32.21 20.42 32.05
CA ALA A 546 31.04 21.19 31.67
C ALA A 546 30.76 22.25 32.73
N CYS A 547 30.76 23.52 32.32
CA CYS A 547 30.43 24.65 33.17
C CYS A 547 29.08 25.26 32.73
N GLY A 548 28.20 25.56 33.70
CA GLY A 548 26.95 26.28 33.49
C GLY A 548 26.87 27.51 34.36
N ILE A 549 26.56 28.66 33.76
CA ILE A 549 26.24 29.87 34.52
C ILE A 549 24.74 30.12 34.43
N GLU A 550 24.11 30.20 35.60
CA GLU A 550 22.68 30.49 35.74
C GLU A 550 22.48 31.72 36.63
N ARG A 551 21.54 32.59 36.25
CA ARG A 551 21.26 33.83 36.99
C ARG A 551 20.06 33.68 37.93
N CYS A 552 19.09 32.85 37.58
CA CYS A 552 17.96 32.54 38.46
C CYS A 552 18.44 31.59 39.57
N ALA A 553 18.53 32.11 40.80
CA ALA A 553 18.99 31.33 41.94
C ALA A 553 18.20 30.03 42.14
N ALA A 554 16.89 30.02 41.86
CA ALA A 554 16.05 28.84 41.96
C ALA A 554 16.33 27.80 40.85
N HIS A 555 16.64 28.23 39.62
CA HIS A 555 17.07 27.33 38.55
C HIS A 555 18.45 26.74 38.85
N HIS A 556 19.35 27.54 39.43
CA HIS A 556 20.66 27.09 39.88
C HIS A 556 20.55 26.07 41.02
N GLU A 557 19.76 26.35 42.06
CA GLU A 557 19.52 25.42 43.18
C GLU A 557 18.92 24.10 42.69
N ALA A 558 17.90 24.16 41.83
CA ALA A 558 17.30 22.98 41.21
C ALA A 558 18.31 22.20 40.33
N ALA A 559 19.25 22.89 39.67
CA ALA A 559 20.31 22.26 38.90
C ALA A 559 21.34 21.56 39.80
N VAL A 560 21.81 22.22 40.87
CA VAL A 560 22.75 21.64 41.85
C VAL A 560 22.13 20.42 42.52
N THR A 561 20.93 20.54 43.08
CA THR A 561 20.17 19.43 43.72
C THR A 561 19.97 18.22 42.80
N ALA A 562 19.98 18.44 41.48
CA ALA A 562 19.79 17.38 40.51
C ALA A 562 21.14 16.80 40.00
N VAL A 563 22.22 17.59 39.97
CA VAL A 563 23.60 17.11 39.74
C VAL A 563 24.10 16.27 40.92
N GLU A 564 23.82 16.66 42.16
CA GLU A 564 24.14 15.90 43.39
C GLU A 564 23.61 14.45 43.43
N LYS A 565 22.72 14.10 42.49
CA LYS A 565 22.06 12.79 42.37
C LYS A 565 22.53 11.98 41.16
N MET A 566 23.50 12.48 40.40
CA MET A 566 24.22 11.75 39.35
C MET A 566 25.41 10.98 39.92
N ASP A 567 26.03 10.10 39.15
CA ASP A 567 27.27 9.43 39.54
C ASP A 567 28.39 10.44 39.94
N PRO A 568 29.18 10.18 41.00
CA PRO A 568 30.26 11.07 41.43
C PRO A 568 31.29 11.45 40.35
N GLU A 569 31.56 10.58 39.38
CA GLU A 569 32.43 10.89 38.23
C GLU A 569 31.80 11.99 37.35
N VAL A 570 30.48 11.98 37.17
CA VAL A 570 29.72 13.03 36.46
C VAL A 570 29.70 14.31 37.29
N GLN A 571 29.43 14.21 38.60
CA GLN A 571 29.44 15.36 39.52
C GLN A 571 30.77 16.12 39.47
N SER A 572 31.89 15.39 39.54
CA SER A 572 33.25 15.98 39.52
C SER A 572 33.58 16.80 38.26
N ARG A 573 32.79 16.62 37.18
CA ARG A 573 33.00 17.26 35.87
C ARG A 573 31.96 18.33 35.54
N VAL A 574 30.96 18.52 36.41
CA VAL A 574 29.91 19.55 36.26
C VAL A 574 30.15 20.68 37.26
N LEU A 575 30.45 21.86 36.72
CA LEU A 575 30.61 23.10 37.50
C LEU A 575 29.39 23.99 37.26
N LEU A 576 28.68 24.37 38.33
CA LEU A 576 27.54 25.27 38.25
C LEU A 576 27.84 26.55 39.03
N HIS A 577 27.58 27.69 38.42
CA HIS A 577 27.73 29.00 39.05
C HIS A 577 26.40 29.75 39.06
N ASN A 578 26.08 30.35 40.21
CA ASN A 578 24.99 31.29 40.35
C ASN A 578 25.57 32.70 40.23
N GLY A 579 25.14 33.46 39.22
CA GLY A 579 25.65 34.82 39.05
C GLY A 579 25.29 35.46 37.73
N ASN A 580 25.75 36.70 37.53
CA ASN A 580 25.66 37.35 36.24
C ASN A 580 26.65 36.69 35.27
N LEU A 581 26.15 36.23 34.13
CA LEU A 581 26.96 35.57 33.10
C LEU A 581 28.17 36.43 32.66
N LEU A 582 28.06 37.76 32.77
CA LEU A 582 29.08 38.72 32.32
C LEU A 582 30.22 38.94 33.32
N ASP A 583 30.06 38.57 34.59
CA ASP A 583 31.10 38.79 35.62
C ASP A 583 32.28 37.81 35.47
N SER A 584 32.05 36.68 34.78
CA SER A 584 33.01 35.59 34.53
C SER A 584 33.74 35.69 33.18
N GLN A 585 33.58 36.78 32.43
CA GLN A 585 34.10 36.90 31.05
C GLN A 585 35.61 36.67 30.93
N ASN A 586 36.37 36.93 31.99
CA ASN A 586 37.81 36.69 32.01
C ASN A 586 38.16 35.20 31.97
N ASP A 587 37.26 34.30 32.37
CA ASP A 587 37.49 32.85 32.43
C ASP A 587 36.99 32.09 31.19
N TRP A 588 36.25 32.76 30.29
CA TRP A 588 35.68 32.13 29.08
C TRP A 588 36.77 31.58 28.13
N HIS A 589 38.01 32.05 28.24
CA HIS A 589 39.16 31.52 27.50
C HIS A 589 39.47 30.05 27.83
N GLN A 590 39.01 29.53 28.97
CA GLN A 590 39.18 28.12 29.36
C GLN A 590 38.23 27.18 28.58
N ALA A 591 37.20 27.71 27.92
CA ALA A 591 36.20 26.94 27.21
C ALA A 591 36.58 26.67 25.74
N SER A 592 36.67 25.38 25.39
CA SER A 592 36.85 24.93 24.01
C SER A 592 35.56 25.04 23.17
N THR A 593 34.41 24.96 23.83
CA THR A 593 33.07 25.11 23.25
C THR A 593 32.23 26.02 24.14
N ILE A 594 31.57 27.02 23.57
CA ILE A 594 30.63 27.89 24.27
C ILE A 594 29.26 27.79 23.62
N LEU A 595 28.24 27.56 24.44
CA LEU A 595 26.84 27.58 24.02
C LEU A 595 26.15 28.82 24.61
N VAL A 596 25.33 29.49 23.79
CA VAL A 596 24.60 30.70 24.15
C VAL A 596 23.12 30.54 23.80
N SER A 597 22.26 30.79 24.78
CA SER A 597 20.79 30.82 24.61
C SER A 597 20.35 32.19 24.10
N GLY A 598 20.52 32.46 22.80
CA GLY A 598 20.43 33.81 22.22
C GLY A 598 19.06 34.49 22.38
N GLU A 599 17.97 33.74 22.32
CA GLU A 599 16.59 34.25 22.53
C GLU A 599 16.32 34.79 23.94
N ALA A 600 17.09 34.36 24.95
CA ALA A 600 16.95 34.83 26.32
C ALA A 600 17.80 36.08 26.63
N LEU A 601 18.52 36.61 25.65
CA LEU A 601 19.37 37.79 25.78
C LEU A 601 18.77 38.96 25.01
N GLU A 602 18.63 40.12 25.65
CA GLU A 602 18.38 41.39 24.95
C GLU A 602 19.56 41.79 24.05
N ASP A 603 19.37 42.76 23.15
CA ASP A 603 20.43 43.19 22.22
C ASP A 603 21.64 43.81 22.92
N SER A 604 21.40 44.57 23.99
CA SER A 604 22.42 45.09 24.93
C SER A 604 23.28 43.96 25.52
N HIS A 605 22.65 42.82 25.82
CA HIS A 605 23.29 41.65 26.40
C HIS A 605 23.99 40.79 25.35
N VAL A 606 23.46 40.67 24.13
CA VAL A 606 24.16 40.04 23.00
C VAL A 606 25.42 40.82 22.64
N ALA A 607 25.40 42.15 22.65
CA ALA A 607 26.61 42.97 22.45
C ALA A 607 27.66 42.69 23.54
N ARG A 608 27.27 42.68 24.82
CA ARG A 608 28.21 42.40 25.93
C ARG A 608 28.74 40.97 25.91
N VAL A 609 27.91 39.96 25.61
CA VAL A 609 28.34 38.57 25.39
C VAL A 609 29.34 38.51 24.24
N THR A 610 29.07 39.21 23.14
CA THR A 610 29.95 39.27 21.98
C THR A 610 31.35 39.78 22.35
N THR A 611 31.47 40.88 23.10
CA THR A 611 32.75 41.38 23.62
C THR A 611 33.46 40.38 24.56
N GLY A 612 32.72 39.56 25.30
CA GLY A 612 33.29 38.47 26.09
C GLY A 612 33.87 37.35 25.22
N LEU A 613 33.15 36.98 24.14
CA LEU A 613 33.58 35.94 23.20
C LEU A 613 34.84 36.33 22.42
N GLU A 614 35.12 37.62 22.25
CA GLU A 614 36.38 38.10 21.66
C GLU A 614 37.62 37.60 22.43
N ARG A 615 37.51 37.39 23.75
CA ARG A 615 38.59 36.94 24.66
C ARG A 615 38.80 35.42 24.67
N THR A 616 38.00 34.66 23.90
CA THR A 616 38.14 33.20 23.81
C THR A 616 39.38 32.79 23.03
N GLN A 617 39.91 31.59 23.32
CA GLN A 617 41.11 31.10 22.65
C GLN A 617 40.87 30.85 21.15
N PRO A 618 41.90 31.05 20.30
CA PRO A 618 41.86 30.64 18.90
C PRO A 618 41.43 29.17 18.77
N GLY A 619 40.47 28.90 17.88
CA GLY A 619 39.86 27.59 17.70
C GLY A 619 38.60 27.31 18.54
N THR A 620 38.29 28.10 19.58
CA THR A 620 37.05 27.95 20.36
C THR A 620 35.82 27.98 19.44
N ARG A 621 34.91 27.01 19.65
CA ARG A 621 33.67 26.85 18.89
C ARG A 621 32.52 27.49 19.66
N ILE A 622 31.71 28.31 19.00
CA ILE A 622 30.60 29.02 19.64
C ILE A 622 29.31 28.65 18.92
N ALA A 623 28.26 28.37 19.67
CA ALA A 623 26.93 28.10 19.14
C ALA A 623 25.90 29.01 19.81
N SER A 624 25.15 29.76 19.01
CA SER A 624 24.01 30.56 19.49
C SER A 624 22.72 29.91 19.04
N ILE A 625 21.82 29.65 19.99
CA ILE A 625 20.50 29.05 19.74
C ILE A 625 19.47 30.17 19.58
N GLY A 626 18.59 30.03 18.59
CA GLY A 626 17.43 30.90 18.38
C GLY A 626 17.72 32.15 17.55
N ARG A 627 18.79 32.89 17.88
CA ARG A 627 19.19 34.09 17.12
C ARG A 627 20.72 34.22 16.93
N PRO A 628 21.19 34.89 15.87
CA PRO A 628 22.62 35.13 15.66
C PRO A 628 23.19 36.05 16.73
N LEU A 629 24.51 35.98 16.95
CA LEU A 629 25.25 36.92 17.77
C LEU A 629 25.69 38.08 16.88
N GLY A 630 24.93 39.17 16.88
CA GLY A 630 25.20 40.33 16.02
C GLY A 630 24.90 40.08 14.54
N ASP A 631 25.77 40.62 13.68
CA ASP A 631 25.60 40.64 12.23
C ASP A 631 25.56 39.23 11.60
N PRO A 632 24.83 39.00 10.48
CA PRO A 632 24.88 37.73 9.74
C PRO A 632 26.28 37.29 9.27
N ASN A 633 27.24 38.21 9.09
CA ASN A 633 28.65 37.88 8.82
C ASN A 633 29.41 37.38 10.07
N GLY A 634 28.80 37.52 11.25
CA GLY A 634 29.35 37.22 12.56
C GLY A 634 30.01 38.42 13.24
N PRO A 635 30.25 38.35 14.56
CA PRO A 635 30.97 39.39 15.27
C PRO A 635 32.39 39.64 14.77
N LEU A 636 32.90 40.84 15.05
CA LEU A 636 34.31 41.15 14.91
C LEU A 636 35.17 40.10 15.62
N GLY A 637 36.08 39.49 14.87
CA GLY A 637 36.97 38.44 15.38
C GLY A 637 36.32 37.07 15.63
N LEU A 638 35.10 36.80 15.13
CA LEU A 638 34.49 35.47 15.05
C LEU A 638 34.09 35.14 13.61
N GLN A 639 34.52 33.98 13.10
CA GLN A 639 34.12 33.52 11.79
C GLN A 639 32.78 32.78 11.88
N PHE A 640 31.73 33.26 11.21
CA PHE A 640 30.52 32.47 10.99
C PHE A 640 30.84 31.25 10.13
N VAL A 641 30.47 30.05 10.61
CA VAL A 641 30.76 28.77 9.95
C VAL A 641 29.55 28.27 9.18
N ARG A 642 28.37 28.28 9.83
CA ARG A 642 27.09 27.84 9.26
C ARG A 642 25.92 28.08 10.21
N GLN A 643 24.72 28.20 9.65
CA GLN A 643 23.45 28.01 10.35
C GLN A 643 23.02 26.54 10.20
N VAL A 644 22.53 25.94 11.28
CA VAL A 644 21.94 24.59 11.27
C VAL A 644 20.60 24.66 11.96
N VAL A 645 19.54 24.20 11.30
CA VAL A 645 18.20 24.14 11.91
C VAL A 645 18.05 22.82 12.65
N TYR A 646 17.85 22.87 13.96
CA TYR A 646 17.58 21.69 14.78
C TYR A 646 16.08 21.59 15.07
N ARG A 647 15.46 20.48 14.65
CA ARG A 647 14.05 20.18 14.97
C ARG A 647 13.94 19.88 16.47
N THR A 648 13.19 20.71 17.21
CA THR A 648 12.99 20.54 18.66
C THR A 648 11.70 19.78 18.95
N VAL A 649 11.66 19.04 20.06
CA VAL A 649 10.46 18.30 20.48
C VAL A 649 9.54 19.22 21.29
N GLY A 650 8.71 19.97 20.57
CA GLY A 650 7.54 20.66 21.14
C GLY A 650 7.45 22.17 20.93
N SER A 651 8.43 22.82 20.29
CA SER A 651 8.41 24.28 20.09
C SER A 651 8.99 24.72 18.73
N GLY A 652 8.87 23.85 17.72
CA GLY A 652 9.28 24.16 16.34
C GLY A 652 10.77 23.90 16.05
N ASN A 653 11.24 24.52 14.97
CA ASN A 653 12.62 24.43 14.49
C ASN A 653 13.45 25.54 15.14
N ALA A 654 14.48 25.19 15.91
CA ALA A 654 15.41 26.17 16.48
C ALA A 654 16.62 26.35 15.54
N PRO A 655 16.85 27.55 14.97
CA PRO A 655 18.07 27.82 14.25
C PRO A 655 19.25 27.89 15.23
N VAL A 656 20.37 27.28 14.86
CA VAL A 656 21.61 27.32 15.63
C VAL A 656 22.71 27.88 14.75
N PHE A 657 23.25 29.03 15.15
CA PHE A 657 24.29 29.76 14.44
C PHE A 657 25.63 29.34 15.02
N ILE A 658 26.49 28.75 14.18
CA ILE A 658 27.78 28.19 14.59
C ILE A 658 28.89 29.13 14.13
N TYR A 659 29.70 29.57 15.07
CA TYR A 659 30.87 30.42 14.87
C TYR A 659 32.14 29.70 15.34
N ARG A 660 33.29 30.14 14.83
CA ARG A 660 34.62 29.68 15.25
C ARG A 660 35.51 30.88 15.48
N LYS A 661 36.26 30.90 16.58
CA LYS A 661 37.39 31.82 16.75
C LYS A 661 38.48 31.41 15.76
N PRO A 662 38.86 32.23 14.76
CA PRO A 662 39.94 31.87 13.85
C PRO A 662 41.26 31.70 14.61
N GLY A 663 42.12 30.82 14.12
CA GLY A 663 43.43 30.50 14.68
C GLY A 663 44.35 29.95 13.60
N GLU A 664 45.63 29.78 13.92
CA GLU A 664 46.64 29.27 12.97
C GLU A 664 46.24 27.89 12.42
N GLU A 665 46.51 27.68 11.13
CA GLU A 665 46.00 26.51 10.39
C GLU A 665 46.58 25.19 10.90
N ILE A 666 45.70 24.21 11.14
CA ILE A 666 46.08 22.79 11.31
C ILE A 666 45.59 22.03 10.07
N LEU A 667 46.54 21.37 9.41
CA LEU A 667 46.45 20.85 8.04
C LEU A 667 45.77 19.45 7.97
N GLU A 668 44.46 19.38 7.69
CA GLU A 668 43.70 18.10 7.69
C GLU A 668 43.40 17.48 6.29
N SER A 669 43.86 18.07 5.18
CA SER A 669 43.26 17.86 3.84
C SER A 669 43.95 16.86 2.87
N SER A 670 44.98 16.10 3.27
CA SER A 670 45.90 15.44 2.30
C SER A 670 45.67 13.95 1.95
N ILE A 671 44.75 13.23 2.62
CA ILE A 671 44.68 11.75 2.53
C ILE A 671 43.79 11.19 1.39
N TRP A 672 42.84 11.97 0.85
CA TRP A 672 41.71 11.41 0.07
C TRP A 672 41.96 11.13 -1.43
N LEU A 673 43.05 11.62 -2.03
CA LEU A 673 43.16 11.73 -3.50
C LEU A 673 43.96 10.64 -4.25
N ARG A 674 44.50 9.61 -3.57
CA ARG A 674 45.42 8.64 -4.22
C ARG A 674 44.83 7.25 -4.57
N CYS A 675 43.60 6.92 -4.18
CA CYS A 675 43.10 5.54 -4.28
C CYS A 675 42.13 5.22 -5.44
N LEU A 676 41.73 6.19 -6.28
CA LEU A 676 40.63 5.99 -7.24
C LEU A 676 41.04 5.77 -8.72
N ALA A 677 42.33 5.74 -9.04
CA ALA A 677 42.82 5.86 -10.42
C ALA A 677 43.15 4.52 -11.13
N LEU A 678 42.87 3.36 -10.55
CA LEU A 678 43.32 2.05 -11.06
C LEU A 678 42.25 0.94 -10.95
N HIS A 679 41.27 0.91 -11.87
CA HIS A 679 40.79 -0.35 -12.49
C HIS A 679 39.88 -0.14 -13.73
N TYR A 680 40.19 -0.93 -14.77
CA TYR A 680 39.58 -1.09 -16.11
C TYR A 680 38.05 -1.37 -16.11
N ARG A 681 37.23 -1.16 -17.16
CA ARG A 681 37.36 -0.93 -18.63
C ARG A 681 37.73 -2.13 -19.55
N ALA A 682 36.79 -3.04 -19.88
CA ALA A 682 36.82 -3.85 -21.13
C ALA A 682 35.50 -4.59 -21.55
N LYS A 683 35.08 -4.35 -22.81
CA LYS A 683 34.39 -5.19 -23.86
C LYS A 683 33.52 -6.44 -23.53
N VAL A 684 32.40 -6.59 -24.25
CA VAL A 684 32.02 -7.75 -25.13
C VAL A 684 31.11 -7.24 -26.30
N ASN A 685 31.11 -7.89 -27.49
CA ASN A 685 30.25 -7.55 -28.64
C ASN A 685 29.80 -8.80 -29.46
N VAL A 686 28.50 -8.87 -29.82
CA VAL A 686 27.83 -9.46 -31.03
C VAL A 686 28.25 -10.81 -31.67
N HIS A 687 27.30 -11.76 -31.87
CA HIS A 687 26.86 -12.31 -33.19
C HIS A 687 25.86 -13.51 -33.13
N ALA A 688 24.86 -13.55 -34.03
CA ALA A 688 24.36 -14.75 -34.77
C ALA A 688 23.30 -14.35 -35.85
N CYS A 689 22.95 -15.25 -36.78
CA CYS A 689 22.41 -14.90 -38.12
C CYS A 689 21.19 -15.73 -38.62
N GLN A 690 20.73 -15.44 -39.85
CA GLN A 690 19.47 -15.84 -40.52
C GLN A 690 19.34 -17.32 -40.97
N ALA A 691 18.08 -17.75 -41.18
CA ALA A 691 17.71 -18.87 -42.07
C ALA A 691 16.41 -18.55 -42.86
N ARG A 692 16.21 -19.17 -44.03
CA ARG A 692 15.24 -18.74 -45.09
C ARG A 692 13.82 -19.33 -45.00
N ARG A 693 12.90 -18.64 -45.69
CA ARG A 693 11.48 -18.98 -45.92
C ARG A 693 11.27 -20.02 -47.04
N SER A 694 10.36 -20.98 -46.81
CA SER A 694 9.27 -21.39 -47.73
C SER A 694 8.36 -22.39 -47.01
N ASN A 695 7.03 -22.33 -47.23
CA ASN A 695 5.91 -23.14 -46.65
C ASN A 695 5.05 -22.47 -45.55
N GLY A 696 5.48 -21.35 -44.95
CA GLY A 696 4.70 -20.71 -43.86
C GLY A 696 3.42 -19.98 -44.27
N LEU A 697 3.29 -19.56 -45.54
CA LEU A 697 2.25 -18.59 -45.95
C LEU A 697 0.83 -19.16 -45.93
N GLY A 698 0.62 -20.40 -46.39
CA GLY A 698 -0.71 -21.03 -46.38
C GLY A 698 -1.23 -21.31 -44.97
N ALA A 699 -0.35 -21.74 -44.06
CA ALA A 699 -0.69 -21.89 -42.65
C ALA A 699 -1.01 -20.55 -41.97
N LEU A 700 -0.29 -19.48 -42.34
CA LEU A 700 -0.52 -18.12 -41.82
C LEU A 700 -1.86 -17.53 -42.32
N LEU A 701 -2.24 -17.77 -43.58
CA LEU A 701 -3.52 -17.31 -44.11
C LEU A 701 -4.71 -18.07 -43.49
N LEU A 702 -4.59 -19.39 -43.30
CA LEU A 702 -5.58 -20.18 -42.57
C LEU A 702 -5.70 -19.74 -41.10
N PHE A 703 -4.57 -19.41 -40.47
CA PHE A 703 -4.50 -18.87 -39.10
C PHE A 703 -5.33 -17.58 -38.98
N THR A 704 -5.09 -16.58 -39.85
CA THR A 704 -5.80 -15.31 -39.81
C THR A 704 -7.29 -15.46 -40.16
N ALA A 705 -7.63 -16.29 -41.13
CA ALA A 705 -9.02 -16.49 -41.55
C ALA A 705 -9.88 -17.16 -40.48
N VAL A 706 -9.39 -18.24 -39.86
CA VAL A 706 -10.10 -18.90 -38.78
C VAL A 706 -10.25 -17.97 -37.58
N TYR A 707 -9.20 -17.23 -37.24
CA TYR A 707 -9.21 -16.28 -36.12
C TYR A 707 -10.30 -15.21 -36.22
N MET A 708 -10.47 -14.60 -37.40
CA MET A 708 -11.49 -13.56 -37.60
C MET A 708 -12.92 -14.09 -37.66
N VAL A 709 -13.14 -15.27 -38.25
CA VAL A 709 -14.49 -15.89 -38.30
C VAL A 709 -14.98 -16.28 -36.91
N LEU A 710 -14.08 -16.71 -36.02
CA LEU A 710 -14.41 -17.09 -34.65
C LEU A 710 -14.76 -15.90 -33.76
N ASP A 711 -14.10 -14.75 -33.95
CA ASP A 711 -14.41 -13.56 -33.16
C ASP A 711 -15.72 -12.91 -33.61
N LEU A 712 -16.09 -13.04 -34.89
CA LEU A 712 -17.43 -12.73 -35.39
C LEU A 712 -18.51 -13.64 -34.74
N TRP A 713 -18.14 -14.85 -34.28
CA TRP A 713 -19.05 -15.82 -33.65
C TRP A 713 -19.17 -15.62 -32.14
N THR A 714 -18.13 -15.15 -31.45
CA THR A 714 -18.19 -14.74 -30.03
C THR A 714 -18.90 -13.41 -29.86
N SER A 715 -18.63 -12.42 -30.71
CA SER A 715 -19.27 -11.10 -30.68
C SER A 715 -20.76 -11.11 -31.05
N THR A 716 -21.26 -12.15 -31.74
CA THR A 716 -22.68 -12.32 -32.05
C THR A 716 -23.49 -13.06 -30.98
N GLY A 717 -22.87 -13.41 -29.84
CA GLY A 717 -23.61 -13.82 -28.63
C GLY A 717 -24.28 -15.21 -28.70
N ALA A 718 -23.84 -16.10 -29.59
CA ALA A 718 -24.49 -17.39 -29.85
C ALA A 718 -24.20 -18.52 -28.82
N LEU A 719 -23.54 -18.21 -27.69
CA LEU A 719 -23.34 -19.17 -26.59
C LEU A 719 -24.51 -19.06 -25.57
N PRO A 720 -24.94 -20.14 -24.90
CA PRO A 720 -25.99 -20.06 -23.88
C PRO A 720 -25.60 -19.11 -22.75
N ARG A 721 -26.32 -17.98 -22.67
CA ARG A 721 -26.07 -16.85 -21.76
C ARG A 721 -25.97 -17.27 -20.29
N ASP A 722 -26.71 -18.32 -19.93
CA ASP A 722 -26.86 -18.82 -18.57
C ASP A 722 -25.59 -19.49 -18.00
N LEU A 723 -24.71 -20.02 -18.87
CA LEU A 723 -23.42 -20.60 -18.42
C LEU A 723 -22.36 -19.51 -18.17
N ALA A 724 -22.49 -18.35 -18.83
CA ALA A 724 -21.62 -17.19 -18.61
C ALA A 724 -22.03 -16.38 -17.37
N LEU A 725 -23.33 -16.28 -17.10
CA LEU A 725 -23.88 -15.53 -15.95
C LEU A 725 -23.47 -16.11 -14.59
N ALA A 726 -23.23 -17.41 -14.47
CA ALA A 726 -22.80 -18.05 -13.22
C ALA A 726 -21.33 -17.75 -12.79
N VAL A 727 -20.60 -16.92 -13.56
CA VAL A 727 -19.16 -16.63 -13.37
C VAL A 727 -18.89 -15.12 -13.27
N ALA A 728 -19.94 -14.29 -13.20
CA ALA A 728 -19.89 -12.93 -13.78
C ALA A 728 -19.60 -11.73 -12.85
N ASP A 729 -19.54 -11.87 -11.53
CA ASP A 729 -19.71 -10.71 -10.64
C ASP A 729 -18.44 -9.96 -10.17
N ASP A 730 -17.22 -10.44 -10.40
CA ASP A 730 -16.01 -9.85 -9.73
C ASP A 730 -14.71 -9.85 -10.58
N ALA A 731 -14.78 -9.52 -11.88
CA ALA A 731 -13.56 -9.32 -12.72
C ALA A 731 -13.76 -8.30 -13.86
N PRO A 732 -12.70 -7.57 -14.29
CA PRO A 732 -12.71 -6.79 -15.53
C PRO A 732 -13.13 -7.67 -16.72
N GLN A 733 -14.10 -7.20 -17.49
CA GLN A 733 -15.05 -8.09 -18.15
C GLN A 733 -14.60 -8.69 -19.50
N GLU A 734 -13.51 -8.19 -20.12
CA GLU A 734 -13.15 -8.55 -21.51
C GLU A 734 -11.87 -9.42 -21.65
N ASP A 735 -10.84 -9.29 -20.81
CA ASP A 735 -9.50 -9.83 -21.10
C ASP A 735 -9.37 -11.37 -21.01
N ALA A 736 -10.06 -12.00 -20.05
CA ALA A 736 -9.81 -13.41 -19.72
C ALA A 736 -10.30 -14.38 -20.82
N SER A 737 -11.52 -14.18 -21.33
CA SER A 737 -12.11 -15.04 -22.36
C SER A 737 -11.36 -14.90 -23.70
N ALA A 738 -10.90 -13.69 -24.03
CA ALA A 738 -10.06 -13.41 -25.18
C ALA A 738 -8.73 -14.16 -25.09
N PHE A 739 -8.02 -14.07 -23.96
CA PHE A 739 -6.79 -14.82 -23.70
C PHE A 739 -6.96 -16.34 -23.90
N PHE A 740 -8.01 -16.95 -23.33
CA PHE A 740 -8.21 -18.40 -23.47
C PHE A 740 -8.57 -18.81 -24.88
N THR A 741 -9.34 -17.99 -25.61
CA THR A 741 -9.67 -18.22 -27.02
C THR A 741 -8.41 -18.20 -27.89
N LYS A 742 -7.54 -17.19 -27.69
CA LYS A 742 -6.24 -17.05 -28.35
C LYS A 742 -5.32 -18.24 -28.05
N ALA A 743 -5.17 -18.61 -26.77
CA ALA A 743 -4.33 -19.73 -26.36
C ALA A 743 -4.84 -21.09 -26.87
N ALA A 744 -6.16 -21.29 -26.88
CA ALA A 744 -6.80 -22.50 -27.40
C ALA A 744 -6.61 -22.68 -28.91
N LEU A 745 -6.64 -21.58 -29.68
CA LEU A 745 -6.33 -21.58 -31.11
C LEU A 745 -4.86 -21.96 -31.35
N VAL A 746 -3.92 -21.28 -30.69
CA VAL A 746 -2.47 -21.58 -30.80
C VAL A 746 -2.19 -23.04 -30.41
N ALA A 747 -2.76 -23.52 -29.30
CA ALA A 747 -2.69 -24.91 -28.89
C ALA A 747 -3.30 -25.85 -29.94
N ALA A 748 -4.39 -25.47 -30.60
CA ALA A 748 -5.03 -26.30 -31.60
C ALA A 748 -4.21 -26.45 -32.88
N ILE A 749 -3.50 -25.39 -33.31
CA ILE A 749 -2.58 -25.43 -34.45
C ILE A 749 -1.36 -26.30 -34.13
N LEU A 750 -0.73 -26.10 -32.98
CA LEU A 750 0.43 -26.89 -32.56
C LEU A 750 0.05 -28.36 -32.39
N SER A 751 -1.09 -28.67 -31.77
CA SER A 751 -1.63 -30.05 -31.74
C SER A 751 -1.96 -30.57 -33.13
N ALA A 752 -2.56 -29.78 -34.03
CA ALA A 752 -2.90 -30.23 -35.38
C ALA A 752 -1.66 -30.59 -36.22
N MET A 753 -0.53 -29.93 -35.99
CA MET A 753 0.75 -30.26 -36.62
C MET A 753 1.46 -31.43 -35.94
N CYS A 754 1.43 -31.50 -34.60
CA CYS A 754 2.20 -32.49 -33.84
C CYS A 754 1.46 -33.82 -33.60
N GLU A 755 0.15 -33.83 -33.36
CA GLU A 755 -0.61 -35.05 -33.06
C GLU A 755 -0.63 -36.06 -34.24
N PRO A 756 -0.75 -35.68 -35.52
CA PRO A 756 -0.62 -36.62 -36.63
C PRO A 756 0.75 -37.31 -36.70
N LEU A 757 1.81 -36.60 -36.31
CA LEU A 757 3.18 -37.11 -36.22
C LEU A 757 3.32 -38.05 -35.02
N VAL A 758 2.90 -37.60 -33.84
CA VAL A 758 2.96 -38.36 -32.57
C VAL A 758 2.14 -39.65 -32.66
N ASN A 759 0.94 -39.62 -33.24
CA ASN A 759 0.11 -40.83 -33.42
C ASN A 759 0.77 -41.84 -34.36
N ARG A 760 1.50 -41.40 -35.40
CA ARG A 760 2.29 -42.30 -36.26
C ARG A 760 3.50 -42.90 -35.55
N LEU A 761 4.21 -42.10 -34.78
CA LEU A 761 5.37 -42.55 -33.99
C LEU A 761 4.96 -43.54 -32.89
N LEU A 762 3.88 -43.25 -32.16
CA LEU A 762 3.49 -44.00 -30.97
C LEU A 762 2.55 -45.17 -31.28
N VAL A 763 1.53 -44.96 -32.12
CA VAL A 763 0.51 -45.97 -32.44
C VAL A 763 0.93 -46.81 -33.64
N LYS A 764 1.28 -46.19 -34.78
CA LYS A 764 1.76 -46.91 -35.98
C LYS A 764 3.23 -47.38 -35.90
N ARG A 765 3.98 -47.01 -34.85
CA ARG A 765 5.40 -47.37 -34.62
C ARG A 765 6.36 -46.97 -35.77
N MET A 766 6.05 -45.90 -36.49
CA MET A 766 6.84 -45.42 -37.62
C MET A 766 8.11 -44.68 -37.18
N THR A 767 9.07 -44.51 -38.08
CA THR A 767 10.20 -43.57 -37.87
C THR A 767 9.76 -42.12 -38.08
N VAL A 768 10.54 -41.14 -37.57
CA VAL A 768 10.22 -39.71 -37.74
C VAL A 768 10.17 -39.30 -39.22
N ALA A 769 11.08 -39.80 -40.05
CA ALA A 769 11.10 -39.51 -41.48
C ALA A 769 9.83 -40.00 -42.18
N GLN A 770 9.45 -41.26 -41.95
CA GLN A 770 8.23 -41.85 -42.53
C GLN A 770 6.95 -41.19 -41.99
N ALA A 771 6.93 -40.86 -40.69
CA ALA A 771 5.81 -40.15 -40.08
C ALA A 771 5.64 -38.77 -40.70
N TYR A 772 6.73 -38.03 -40.92
CA TYR A 772 6.71 -36.69 -41.52
C TYR A 772 6.25 -36.73 -42.98
N SER A 773 6.71 -37.70 -43.79
CA SER A 773 6.25 -37.85 -45.18
C SER A 773 4.77 -38.21 -45.32
N GLU A 774 4.13 -38.75 -44.28
CA GLU A 774 2.68 -39.02 -44.26
C GLU A 774 1.82 -37.86 -43.72
N VAL A 775 2.41 -36.75 -43.24
CA VAL A 775 1.64 -35.58 -42.75
C VAL A 775 1.30 -34.67 -43.93
N THR A 776 0.11 -34.85 -44.49
CA THR A 776 -0.44 -33.96 -45.53
C THR A 776 -1.21 -32.78 -44.92
N PHE A 777 -1.37 -31.69 -45.68
CA PHE A 777 -2.14 -30.52 -45.24
C PHE A 777 -3.61 -30.88 -44.91
N SER A 778 -4.26 -31.70 -45.74
CA SER A 778 -5.62 -32.20 -45.49
C SER A 778 -5.72 -32.93 -44.14
N LEU A 779 -4.69 -33.69 -43.76
CA LEU A 779 -4.66 -34.35 -42.46
C LEU A 779 -4.51 -33.36 -41.30
N VAL A 780 -3.62 -32.37 -41.43
CA VAL A 780 -3.47 -31.29 -40.44
C VAL A 780 -4.77 -30.50 -40.29
N ALA A 781 -5.46 -30.18 -41.39
CA ALA A 781 -6.77 -29.51 -41.35
C ALA A 781 -7.84 -30.34 -40.64
N ASN A 782 -7.94 -31.65 -40.91
CA ASN A 782 -8.87 -32.55 -40.23
C ASN A 782 -8.57 -32.68 -38.72
N PHE A 783 -7.29 -32.74 -38.33
CA PHE A 783 -6.90 -32.69 -36.93
C PHE A 783 -7.20 -31.33 -36.30
N PHE A 784 -6.99 -30.22 -37.02
CA PHE A 784 -7.33 -28.88 -36.55
C PHE A 784 -8.83 -28.72 -36.29
N LEU A 785 -9.69 -29.11 -37.23
CA LEU A 785 -11.16 -29.04 -37.09
C LEU A 785 -11.73 -29.85 -35.91
N THR A 786 -11.01 -30.86 -35.44
CA THR A 786 -11.40 -31.65 -34.26
C THR A 786 -10.72 -31.20 -32.97
N THR A 787 -9.50 -30.66 -33.06
CA THR A 787 -8.71 -30.16 -31.93
C THR A 787 -9.17 -28.78 -31.49
N PHE A 788 -9.53 -27.91 -32.43
CA PHE A 788 -9.95 -26.55 -32.15
C PHE A 788 -11.20 -26.48 -31.25
N PRO A 789 -12.35 -27.13 -31.58
CA PRO A 789 -13.50 -27.16 -30.68
C PRO A 789 -13.21 -27.83 -29.33
N THR A 790 -12.35 -28.86 -29.33
CA THR A 790 -11.94 -29.53 -28.09
C THR A 790 -11.16 -28.58 -27.17
N ASN A 791 -10.25 -27.76 -27.72
CA ASN A 791 -9.50 -26.78 -26.95
C ASN A 791 -10.37 -25.57 -26.53
N MET A 792 -11.26 -25.10 -27.41
CA MET A 792 -12.28 -24.08 -27.08
C MET A 792 -13.11 -24.45 -25.86
N LEU A 793 -13.43 -25.74 -25.67
CA LEU A 793 -14.11 -26.22 -24.46
C LEU A 793 -13.12 -26.41 -23.29
N LYS A 794 -11.94 -27.00 -23.56
CA LYS A 794 -10.98 -27.40 -22.53
C LYS A 794 -10.44 -26.24 -21.70
N PHE A 795 -10.06 -25.13 -22.33
CA PHE A 795 -9.43 -24.01 -21.61
C PHE A 795 -10.41 -23.26 -20.70
N PRO A 796 -11.61 -22.85 -21.15
CA PRO A 796 -12.63 -22.23 -20.29
C PRO A 796 -13.09 -23.15 -19.14
N VAL A 797 -13.36 -24.44 -19.41
CA VAL A 797 -13.76 -25.38 -18.34
C VAL A 797 -12.67 -25.51 -17.28
N PHE A 798 -11.40 -25.60 -17.68
CA PHE A 798 -10.29 -25.65 -16.71
C PHE A 798 -10.22 -24.39 -15.83
N GLU A 799 -10.42 -23.21 -16.42
CA GLU A 799 -10.36 -21.94 -15.70
C GLU A 799 -11.56 -21.72 -14.78
N ILE A 800 -12.79 -21.99 -15.25
CA ILE A 800 -14.02 -21.88 -14.42
C ILE A 800 -13.87 -22.72 -13.16
N ILE A 801 -13.32 -23.93 -13.28
CA ILE A 801 -13.06 -24.81 -12.14
C ILE A 801 -12.00 -24.22 -11.20
N ASN A 802 -10.88 -23.70 -11.70
CA ASN A 802 -9.88 -23.05 -10.84
C ASN A 802 -10.43 -21.80 -10.15
N ARG A 803 -11.21 -20.97 -10.84
CA ARG A 803 -11.84 -19.76 -10.29
C ARG A 803 -12.83 -20.11 -9.19
N ALA A 804 -13.74 -21.05 -9.44
CA ALA A 804 -14.65 -21.56 -8.42
C ALA A 804 -13.90 -22.08 -7.17
N MET A 805 -12.70 -22.65 -7.36
CA MET A 805 -11.86 -23.12 -6.26
C MET A 805 -11.13 -22.01 -5.49
N MET A 806 -10.88 -20.84 -6.09
CA MET A 806 -10.35 -19.66 -5.37
C MET A 806 -11.35 -19.07 -4.37
N PHE A 807 -12.66 -19.30 -4.56
CA PHE A 807 -13.72 -18.85 -3.65
C PHE A 807 -13.99 -19.82 -2.49
N THR A 808 -13.17 -20.87 -2.32
CA THR A 808 -13.33 -21.85 -1.23
C THR A 808 -12.04 -21.97 -0.41
N ASP A 809 -12.14 -21.87 0.92
CA ASP A 809 -11.04 -22.11 1.87
C ASP A 809 -10.57 -23.59 1.94
N LEU A 810 -10.88 -24.39 0.92
CA LEU A 810 -10.65 -25.83 0.90
C LEU A 810 -9.21 -26.14 0.46
N SER A 811 -8.39 -26.55 1.42
CA SER A 811 -7.03 -27.06 1.18
C SER A 811 -6.89 -28.17 0.10
N PRO A 812 -7.91 -29.01 -0.23
CA PRO A 812 -7.82 -29.94 -1.36
C PRO A 812 -8.18 -29.36 -2.74
N GLY A 813 -8.08 -28.05 -2.99
CA GLY A 813 -8.49 -27.41 -4.26
C GLY A 813 -7.99 -28.10 -5.55
N GLY A 814 -6.74 -28.58 -5.58
CA GLY A 814 -6.21 -29.32 -6.74
C GLY A 814 -6.81 -30.72 -6.94
N LEU A 815 -7.33 -31.36 -5.89
CA LEU A 815 -8.04 -32.65 -5.97
C LEU A 815 -9.42 -32.49 -6.60
N ILE A 816 -10.18 -31.52 -6.11
CA ILE A 816 -11.53 -31.22 -6.63
C ILE A 816 -11.41 -30.70 -8.06
N SER A 817 -10.45 -29.81 -8.35
CA SER A 817 -10.20 -29.30 -9.69
C SER A 817 -9.83 -30.41 -10.68
N GLY A 818 -8.86 -31.27 -10.35
CA GLY A 818 -8.45 -32.39 -11.21
C GLY A 818 -9.58 -33.40 -11.46
N TRP A 819 -10.39 -33.69 -10.44
CA TRP A 819 -11.54 -34.58 -10.55
C TRP A 819 -12.66 -34.01 -11.44
N LEU A 820 -13.13 -32.79 -11.18
CA LEU A 820 -14.17 -32.13 -11.98
C LEU A 820 -13.74 -31.99 -13.44
N PHE A 821 -12.51 -31.52 -13.66
CA PHE A 821 -11.98 -31.30 -15.00
C PHE A 821 -11.90 -32.59 -15.82
N CYS A 822 -11.36 -33.66 -15.23
CA CYS A 822 -11.31 -34.96 -15.91
C CYS A 822 -12.72 -35.52 -16.16
N THR A 823 -13.66 -35.33 -15.24
CA THR A 823 -15.06 -35.79 -15.40
C THR A 823 -15.72 -35.16 -16.64
N ILE A 824 -15.55 -33.85 -16.81
CA ILE A 824 -16.15 -33.10 -17.92
C ILE A 824 -15.41 -33.32 -19.24
N MET A 825 -14.06 -33.32 -19.22
CA MET A 825 -13.26 -33.29 -20.45
C MET A 825 -12.82 -34.66 -20.99
N LEU A 826 -12.88 -35.74 -20.20
CA LEU A 826 -12.48 -37.06 -20.69
C LEU A 826 -13.35 -37.55 -21.87
N PRO A 827 -14.69 -37.46 -21.85
CA PRO A 827 -15.51 -37.92 -22.96
C PRO A 827 -15.20 -37.17 -24.26
N VAL A 828 -14.96 -35.86 -24.17
CA VAL A 828 -14.66 -34.99 -25.30
C VAL A 828 -13.27 -35.31 -25.89
N THR A 829 -12.26 -35.49 -25.03
CA THR A 829 -10.91 -35.85 -25.48
C THR A 829 -10.83 -37.26 -26.05
N ASN A 830 -11.54 -38.24 -25.47
CA ASN A 830 -11.67 -39.59 -26.04
C ASN A 830 -12.48 -39.59 -27.34
N TYR A 831 -13.55 -38.78 -27.47
CA TYR A 831 -14.27 -38.59 -28.73
C TYR A 831 -13.34 -38.07 -29.82
N ARG A 832 -12.55 -37.01 -29.54
CA ARG A 832 -11.55 -36.46 -30.47
C ARG A 832 -10.57 -37.52 -30.93
N PHE A 833 -9.98 -38.26 -29.98
CA PHE A 833 -9.00 -39.30 -30.28
C PHE A 833 -9.58 -40.41 -31.16
N ARG A 834 -10.74 -40.98 -30.79
CA ARG A 834 -11.40 -42.04 -31.57
C ARG A 834 -11.79 -41.56 -32.98
N LYS A 835 -12.33 -40.34 -33.11
CA LYS A 835 -12.67 -39.72 -34.39
C LYS A 835 -11.44 -39.52 -35.28
N SER A 836 -10.33 -39.02 -34.72
CA SER A 836 -9.07 -38.83 -35.45
C SER A 836 -8.39 -40.13 -35.92
N MET A 837 -8.73 -41.26 -35.29
CA MET A 837 -8.27 -42.60 -35.64
C MET A 837 -9.25 -43.39 -36.51
N GLY A 838 -10.42 -42.82 -36.85
CA GLY A 838 -11.47 -43.52 -37.61
C GLY A 838 -12.12 -44.69 -36.85
N TRP A 839 -12.10 -44.67 -35.51
CA TRP A 839 -12.62 -45.75 -34.67
C TRP A 839 -14.08 -45.52 -34.26
N GLU A 840 -14.82 -46.61 -34.10
CA GLU A 840 -16.22 -46.62 -33.66
C GLU A 840 -16.40 -45.84 -32.33
N ILE A 841 -17.43 -44.99 -32.26
CA ILE A 841 -17.71 -44.12 -31.11
C ILE A 841 -18.85 -44.72 -30.28
N LYS A 842 -18.51 -45.32 -29.13
CA LYS A 842 -19.46 -45.87 -28.14
C LYS A 842 -19.31 -45.16 -26.81
N ALA A 843 -20.41 -44.83 -26.14
CA ALA A 843 -20.42 -44.07 -24.88
C ALA A 843 -19.56 -44.72 -23.78
N SER A 844 -19.61 -46.06 -23.65
CA SER A 844 -18.77 -46.83 -22.72
C SER A 844 -17.27 -46.70 -22.98
N LEU A 845 -16.86 -46.41 -24.21
CA LEU A 845 -15.46 -46.20 -24.60
C LEU A 845 -15.01 -44.75 -24.42
N LEU A 846 -15.93 -43.81 -24.17
CA LEU A 846 -15.61 -42.40 -23.89
C LEU A 846 -15.10 -42.18 -22.45
N TYR A 847 -15.44 -43.07 -21.52
CA TYR A 847 -14.87 -43.11 -20.16
C TYR A 847 -13.77 -44.17 -19.99
N GLN A 848 -13.26 -44.73 -21.09
CA GLN A 848 -12.11 -45.63 -21.04
C GLN A 848 -10.91 -44.88 -20.43
N ALA A 849 -10.21 -45.53 -19.50
CA ALA A 849 -9.12 -44.96 -18.70
C ALA A 849 -9.50 -43.78 -17.77
N TYR A 850 -10.75 -43.70 -17.30
CA TYR A 850 -11.18 -42.67 -16.35
C TYR A 850 -10.30 -42.57 -15.08
N VAL A 851 -10.18 -43.64 -14.30
CA VAL A 851 -9.41 -43.66 -13.04
C VAL A 851 -7.95 -43.16 -13.18
N PRO A 852 -7.12 -43.68 -14.12
CA PRO A 852 -5.76 -43.16 -14.27
C PRO A 852 -5.71 -41.72 -14.82
N THR A 853 -6.75 -41.26 -15.54
CA THR A 853 -6.80 -39.88 -16.04
C THR A 853 -7.17 -38.90 -14.93
N VAL A 854 -8.13 -39.23 -14.07
CA VAL A 854 -8.46 -38.47 -12.86
C VAL A 854 -7.22 -38.34 -11.97
N ALA A 855 -6.50 -39.44 -11.72
CA ALA A 855 -5.29 -39.43 -10.90
C ALA A 855 -4.20 -38.51 -11.49
N ARG A 856 -3.96 -38.57 -12.80
CA ARG A 856 -3.03 -37.67 -13.51
C ARG A 856 -3.45 -36.20 -13.33
N ASP A 857 -4.72 -35.88 -13.53
CA ASP A 857 -5.19 -34.48 -13.54
C ASP A 857 -5.24 -33.86 -12.13
N ILE A 858 -5.43 -34.67 -11.08
CA ILE A 858 -5.23 -34.28 -9.68
C ILE A 858 -3.75 -33.94 -9.41
N ILE A 859 -2.82 -34.83 -9.81
CA ILE A 859 -1.37 -34.58 -9.63
C ILE A 859 -0.94 -33.34 -10.42
N TYR A 860 -1.50 -33.12 -11.63
CA TYR A 860 -1.28 -31.90 -12.41
C TYR A 860 -1.74 -30.64 -11.68
N GLY A 861 -2.93 -30.66 -11.06
CA GLY A 861 -3.42 -29.55 -10.25
C GLY A 861 -2.46 -29.17 -9.12
N TRP A 862 -2.00 -30.15 -8.34
CA TRP A 862 -1.00 -29.92 -7.28
C TRP A 862 0.36 -29.48 -7.82
N ALA A 863 0.86 -30.15 -8.85
CA ALA A 863 2.14 -29.82 -9.48
C ALA A 863 2.12 -28.43 -10.12
N ARG A 864 0.96 -27.90 -10.53
CA ARG A 864 0.80 -26.53 -11.04
C ARG A 864 0.83 -25.49 -9.93
N GLY A 865 0.17 -25.73 -8.79
CA GLY A 865 0.31 -24.86 -7.62
C GLY A 865 1.76 -24.76 -7.16
N LEU A 866 2.41 -25.91 -6.94
CA LEU A 866 3.79 -25.97 -6.44
C LEU A 866 4.82 -25.42 -7.45
N ALA A 867 4.73 -25.79 -8.73
CA ALA A 867 5.66 -25.30 -9.74
C ALA A 867 5.48 -23.79 -10.02
N ASN A 868 4.26 -23.26 -9.95
CA ASN A 868 4.04 -21.83 -10.11
C ASN A 868 4.76 -21.06 -8.99
N THR A 869 4.46 -21.36 -7.72
CA THR A 869 5.10 -20.68 -6.58
C THR A 869 6.62 -20.78 -6.66
N TYR A 870 7.16 -21.99 -6.85
CA TYR A 870 8.60 -22.21 -6.94
C TYR A 870 9.27 -21.44 -8.09
N LEU A 871 8.68 -21.43 -9.30
CA LEU A 871 9.27 -20.73 -10.45
C LEU A 871 9.09 -19.21 -10.36
N GLN A 872 7.98 -18.72 -9.79
CA GLN A 872 7.79 -17.28 -9.53
C GLN A 872 8.82 -16.77 -8.52
N ASP A 873 9.01 -17.48 -7.40
CA ASP A 873 10.00 -17.12 -6.36
C ASP A 873 11.45 -17.23 -6.86
N THR A 874 11.76 -18.25 -7.67
CA THR A 874 13.12 -18.50 -8.17
C THR A 874 13.52 -17.57 -9.31
N ILE A 875 12.60 -17.27 -10.24
CA ILE A 875 12.90 -16.47 -11.44
C ILE A 875 12.58 -14.98 -11.23
N ALA A 876 11.67 -14.65 -10.30
CA ALA A 876 11.21 -13.28 -10.01
C ALA A 876 10.90 -12.45 -11.28
N PRO A 877 9.93 -12.89 -12.11
CA PRO A 877 9.71 -12.34 -13.45
C PRO A 877 9.22 -10.88 -13.44
N THR A 878 10.13 -9.94 -13.71
CA THR A 878 9.86 -8.49 -13.74
C THR A 878 9.15 -8.01 -15.02
N THR A 879 9.44 -8.61 -16.18
CA THR A 879 8.87 -8.20 -17.49
C THR A 879 7.68 -9.06 -17.90
N PHE A 880 6.83 -8.55 -18.79
CA PHE A 880 5.71 -9.32 -19.36
C PHE A 880 6.19 -10.61 -20.04
N THR A 881 7.28 -10.53 -20.83
CA THR A 881 7.90 -11.69 -21.47
C THR A 881 8.41 -12.71 -20.46
N HIS A 882 9.01 -12.27 -19.35
CA HIS A 882 9.41 -13.18 -18.27
C HIS A 882 8.20 -13.84 -17.61
N LYS A 883 7.10 -13.11 -17.38
CA LYS A 883 5.86 -13.68 -16.82
C LYS A 883 5.27 -14.74 -17.73
N ALA A 884 5.22 -14.49 -19.05
CA ALA A 884 4.79 -15.48 -20.04
C ALA A 884 5.71 -16.72 -20.10
N MET A 885 7.03 -16.52 -20.00
CA MET A 885 7.99 -17.62 -19.95
C MET A 885 7.84 -18.46 -18.67
N VAL A 886 7.71 -17.83 -17.49
CA VAL A 886 7.46 -18.51 -16.21
C VAL A 886 6.13 -19.28 -16.24
N PHE A 887 5.08 -18.71 -16.84
CA PHE A 887 3.81 -19.41 -17.06
C PHE A 887 3.98 -20.64 -17.95
N GLY A 888 4.67 -20.53 -19.09
CA GLY A 888 4.98 -21.67 -19.97
C GLY A 888 5.82 -22.76 -19.29
N LEU A 889 6.83 -22.37 -18.52
CA LEU A 889 7.67 -23.28 -17.73
C LEU A 889 6.89 -23.99 -16.63
N THR A 890 6.00 -23.26 -15.94
CA THR A 890 5.10 -23.84 -14.93
C THR A 890 4.29 -24.97 -15.54
N ILE A 891 3.58 -24.70 -16.65
CA ILE A 891 2.79 -25.71 -17.36
C ILE A 891 3.66 -26.90 -17.79
N TRP A 892 4.86 -26.63 -18.34
CA TRP A 892 5.78 -27.67 -18.78
C TRP A 892 6.23 -28.59 -17.64
N VAL A 893 6.64 -28.01 -16.49
CA VAL A 893 7.01 -28.77 -15.29
C VAL A 893 5.81 -29.57 -14.80
N SER A 894 4.65 -28.95 -14.61
CA SER A 894 3.48 -29.60 -14.04
C SER A 894 2.94 -30.73 -14.91
N CYS A 895 2.88 -30.55 -16.24
CA CYS A 895 2.51 -31.64 -17.16
C CYS A 895 3.52 -32.80 -17.13
N SER A 896 4.81 -32.50 -16.93
CA SER A 896 5.87 -33.53 -16.86
C SER A 896 5.82 -34.30 -15.54
N SER A 897 5.57 -33.62 -14.41
CA SER A 897 5.42 -34.22 -13.08
C SER A 897 4.10 -34.99 -12.88
N ALA A 898 3.04 -34.62 -13.61
CA ALA A 898 1.74 -35.27 -13.52
C ALA A 898 1.67 -36.65 -14.17
N ALA A 899 2.61 -36.97 -15.07
CA ALA A 899 2.56 -38.18 -15.87
C ALA A 899 2.72 -39.43 -14.95
N PRO A 900 1.73 -40.34 -14.92
CA PRO A 900 1.61 -41.31 -13.82
C PRO A 900 2.62 -42.45 -13.88
N LEU A 901 3.21 -42.78 -12.73
CA LEU A 901 3.93 -44.03 -12.48
C LEU A 901 2.99 -45.25 -12.25
N PHE A 902 1.67 -45.04 -12.25
CA PHE A 902 0.68 -46.03 -11.82
C PHE A 902 -0.06 -46.71 -12.98
N LEU A 903 0.46 -47.82 -13.48
CA LEU A 903 -0.30 -48.77 -14.32
C LEU A 903 0.03 -50.23 -13.99
N LYS A 904 -1.00 -51.08 -14.01
CA LYS A 904 -0.96 -52.52 -13.66
C LYS A 904 -0.34 -53.45 -14.73
N LEU A 905 0.29 -52.92 -15.77
CA LEU A 905 1.00 -53.72 -16.77
C LEU A 905 2.46 -53.90 -16.37
N PRO A 906 3.08 -55.06 -16.59
CA PRO A 906 4.47 -55.29 -16.21
C PRO A 906 5.38 -54.30 -16.94
N PHE A 907 6.32 -53.71 -16.17
CA PHE A 907 7.09 -52.53 -16.53
C PHE A 907 7.81 -52.65 -17.89
N ASN A 908 8.32 -53.85 -18.19
CA ASN A 908 9.03 -54.18 -19.42
C ASN A 908 8.17 -54.16 -20.71
N ILE A 909 6.85 -54.28 -20.61
CA ILE A 909 5.95 -54.28 -21.78
C ILE A 909 5.41 -52.86 -22.06
N TYR A 910 5.04 -52.12 -21.02
CA TYR A 910 4.41 -50.80 -21.18
C TYR A 910 5.43 -49.65 -21.23
N PHE A 911 6.46 -49.69 -20.38
CA PHE A 911 7.51 -48.68 -20.33
C PHE A 911 8.77 -49.15 -21.07
N LYS A 912 8.88 -48.77 -22.34
CA LYS A 912 10.20 -48.34 -22.85
C LYS A 912 10.38 -46.91 -22.33
N PRO A 913 11.22 -46.63 -21.31
CA PRO A 913 11.22 -45.33 -20.63
C PRO A 913 11.50 -44.16 -21.59
N ILE A 914 12.32 -44.42 -22.61
CA ILE A 914 12.61 -43.48 -23.70
C ILE A 914 11.36 -43.08 -24.53
N ASN A 915 10.39 -43.97 -24.73
CA ASN A 915 9.16 -43.66 -25.46
C ASN A 915 8.18 -42.87 -24.60
N TYR A 916 8.13 -43.18 -23.30
CA TYR A 916 7.33 -42.41 -22.34
C TYR A 916 7.89 -40.99 -22.16
N ALA A 917 9.20 -40.84 -21.92
CA ALA A 917 9.86 -39.55 -21.82
C ALA A 917 9.67 -38.70 -23.09
N ARG A 918 9.75 -39.31 -24.29
CA ARG A 918 9.44 -38.64 -25.55
C ARG A 918 7.98 -38.19 -25.63
N SER A 919 7.01 -39.07 -25.36
CA SER A 919 5.58 -38.75 -25.45
C SER A 919 5.17 -37.66 -24.46
N THR A 920 5.56 -37.81 -23.18
CA THR A 920 5.24 -36.85 -22.11
C THR A 920 5.95 -35.53 -22.35
N GLY A 921 7.25 -35.55 -22.69
CA GLY A 921 8.03 -34.34 -22.94
C GLY A 921 7.55 -33.54 -24.16
N ILE A 922 7.14 -34.21 -25.24
CA ILE A 922 6.52 -33.54 -26.40
C ILE A 922 5.17 -32.92 -26.00
N GLY A 923 4.32 -33.66 -25.29
CA GLY A 923 3.01 -33.16 -24.84
C GLY A 923 3.10 -31.97 -23.89
N SER A 924 4.00 -32.01 -22.90
CA SER A 924 4.23 -30.90 -21.97
C SER A 924 4.85 -29.68 -22.67
N SER A 925 5.75 -29.89 -23.64
CA SER A 925 6.36 -28.80 -24.42
C SER A 925 5.34 -28.10 -25.31
N ILE A 926 4.47 -28.83 -26.00
CA ILE A 926 3.40 -28.25 -26.81
C ILE A 926 2.48 -27.39 -25.93
N MET A 927 2.06 -27.90 -24.77
CA MET A 927 1.15 -27.17 -23.87
C MET A 927 1.80 -25.92 -23.28
N GLY A 928 3.06 -26.02 -22.80
CA GLY A 928 3.80 -24.89 -22.22
C GLY A 928 4.11 -23.80 -23.25
N ILE A 929 4.55 -24.18 -24.45
CA ILE A 929 4.82 -23.24 -25.55
C ILE A 929 3.52 -22.59 -26.02
N ALA A 930 2.43 -23.34 -26.20
CA ALA A 930 1.15 -22.80 -26.63
C ALA A 930 0.60 -21.73 -25.67
N LEU A 931 0.66 -22.01 -24.36
CA LEU A 931 0.19 -21.08 -23.33
C LEU A 931 1.11 -19.86 -23.15
N MET A 932 2.44 -20.05 -23.28
CA MET A 932 3.40 -18.93 -23.32
C MET A 932 3.15 -18.01 -24.52
N PHE A 933 3.01 -18.55 -25.72
CA PHE A 933 2.74 -17.75 -26.92
C PHE A 933 1.34 -17.13 -26.91
N GLY A 934 0.33 -17.84 -26.40
CA GLY A 934 -0.99 -17.27 -26.14
C GLY A 934 -0.89 -16.00 -25.29
N MET A 935 -0.13 -16.06 -24.18
CA MET A 935 0.12 -14.89 -23.34
C MET A 935 0.88 -13.78 -24.08
N LEU A 936 1.96 -14.10 -24.80
CA LEU A 936 2.75 -13.10 -25.53
C LEU A 936 1.98 -12.36 -26.65
N VAL A 937 1.05 -13.05 -27.31
CA VAL A 937 0.27 -12.51 -28.44
C VAL A 937 -0.98 -11.76 -27.96
N THR A 938 -1.46 -12.03 -26.74
CA THR A 938 -2.75 -11.49 -26.23
C THR A 938 -2.86 -9.97 -26.31
N PRO A 939 -1.90 -9.15 -25.82
CA PRO A 939 -2.00 -7.69 -25.87
C PRO A 939 -2.03 -7.13 -27.30
N TYR A 940 -1.12 -7.58 -28.17
CA TYR A 940 -1.09 -7.13 -29.57
C TYR A 940 -2.36 -7.47 -30.34
N ALA A 941 -3.01 -8.58 -29.95
CA ALA A 941 -4.33 -8.92 -30.47
C ALA A 941 -5.42 -8.02 -29.89
N GLU A 942 -5.44 -7.69 -28.59
CA GLU A 942 -6.35 -6.68 -28.03
C GLU A 942 -6.19 -5.33 -28.76
N ASP A 943 -4.97 -4.82 -28.94
CA ASP A 943 -4.70 -3.57 -29.65
C ASP A 943 -5.23 -3.62 -31.10
N ALA A 944 -4.96 -4.72 -31.82
CA ALA A 944 -5.45 -4.90 -33.18
C ALA A 944 -6.98 -5.04 -33.25
N PHE A 945 -7.62 -5.64 -32.25
CA PHE A 945 -9.07 -5.74 -32.16
C PHE A 945 -9.74 -4.43 -31.78
N ALA A 946 -9.19 -3.66 -30.84
CA ALA A 946 -9.64 -2.31 -30.52
C ALA A 946 -9.61 -1.43 -31.79
N TYR A 947 -8.48 -1.46 -32.50
CA TYR A 947 -8.34 -0.79 -33.79
C TYR A 947 -9.36 -1.27 -34.83
N MET A 948 -9.60 -2.58 -34.97
CA MET A 948 -10.62 -3.11 -35.90
C MET A 948 -12.07 -2.79 -35.48
N LYS A 949 -12.36 -2.67 -34.18
CA LYS A 949 -13.66 -2.28 -33.61
C LYS A 949 -13.97 -0.81 -33.88
N GLU A 950 -12.95 0.05 -33.87
CA GLU A 950 -13.03 1.45 -34.32
C GLU A 950 -13.13 1.57 -35.85
N HIS A 951 -12.61 0.59 -36.60
CA HIS A 951 -12.51 0.60 -38.05
C HIS A 951 -13.31 -0.56 -38.70
N THR A 952 -14.60 -0.70 -38.36
CA THR A 952 -15.46 -1.83 -38.79
C THR A 952 -15.44 -2.11 -40.30
N ALA A 953 -15.33 -1.08 -41.14
CA ALA A 953 -15.21 -1.23 -42.59
C ALA A 953 -13.93 -1.95 -43.04
N LEU A 954 -12.80 -1.71 -42.34
CA LEU A 954 -11.54 -2.43 -42.57
C LEU A 954 -11.66 -3.88 -42.12
N ALA A 955 -12.27 -4.13 -40.95
CA ALA A 955 -12.50 -5.48 -40.45
C ALA A 955 -13.36 -6.32 -41.43
N LEU A 956 -14.48 -5.77 -41.90
CA LEU A 956 -15.33 -6.40 -42.91
C LEU A 956 -14.58 -6.64 -44.24
N GLY A 957 -13.74 -5.69 -44.67
CA GLY A 957 -12.91 -5.84 -45.86
C GLY A 957 -11.90 -6.99 -45.75
N ILE A 958 -11.22 -7.12 -44.61
CA ILE A 958 -10.26 -8.21 -44.37
C ILE A 958 -10.99 -9.57 -44.31
N VAL A 959 -12.14 -9.65 -43.61
CA VAL A 959 -12.97 -10.86 -43.56
C VAL A 959 -13.43 -11.28 -44.96
N ALA A 960 -13.88 -10.35 -45.80
CA ALA A 960 -14.28 -10.65 -47.18
C ALA A 960 -13.10 -11.22 -48.01
N VAL A 961 -11.91 -10.63 -47.92
CA VAL A 961 -10.71 -11.14 -48.60
C VAL A 961 -10.32 -12.54 -48.11
N LEU A 962 -10.43 -12.81 -46.80
CA LEU A 962 -10.11 -14.12 -46.23
C LEU A 962 -11.14 -15.20 -46.62
N ILE A 963 -12.42 -14.85 -46.70
CA ILE A 963 -13.47 -15.76 -47.22
C ILE A 963 -13.20 -16.08 -48.70
N VAL A 964 -12.90 -15.08 -49.53
CA VAL A 964 -12.53 -15.29 -50.94
C VAL A 964 -11.27 -16.17 -51.06
N ALA A 965 -10.26 -15.95 -50.22
CA ALA A 965 -9.05 -16.78 -50.21
C ALA A 965 -9.33 -18.24 -49.79
N ILE A 966 -10.19 -18.49 -48.79
CA ILE A 966 -10.61 -19.85 -48.41
C ILE A 966 -11.35 -20.53 -49.57
N VAL A 967 -12.36 -19.85 -50.15
CA VAL A 967 -13.16 -20.39 -51.25
C VAL A 967 -12.30 -20.66 -52.47
N MET A 968 -11.32 -19.79 -52.78
CA MET A 968 -10.36 -20.03 -53.85
C MET A 968 -9.46 -21.24 -53.57
N VAL A 969 -8.96 -21.43 -52.36
CA VAL A 969 -8.12 -22.60 -52.02
C VAL A 969 -8.92 -23.90 -52.09
N ASP A 970 -10.17 -23.91 -51.61
CA ASP A 970 -11.03 -25.10 -51.64
C ASP A 970 -11.43 -25.47 -53.08
N THR A 971 -11.82 -24.49 -53.89
CA THR A 971 -12.13 -24.70 -55.31
C THR A 971 -10.91 -25.10 -56.15
N TRP A 972 -9.71 -24.58 -55.85
CA TRP A 972 -8.47 -25.04 -56.51
C TRP A 972 -8.15 -26.50 -56.16
N GLY A 973 -8.29 -26.89 -54.89
CA GLY A 973 -8.07 -28.27 -54.43
C GLY A 973 -9.03 -29.28 -55.07
N VAL A 974 -10.30 -28.91 -55.23
CA VAL A 974 -11.29 -29.73 -55.95
C VAL A 974 -10.95 -29.85 -57.44
N HIS A 975 -10.47 -28.77 -58.08
CA HIS A 975 -10.04 -28.82 -59.48
C HIS A 975 -8.81 -29.70 -59.70
N GLU A 976 -7.83 -29.66 -58.79
CA GLU A 976 -6.61 -30.47 -58.91
C GLU A 976 -6.92 -31.96 -58.74
N VAL A 977 -7.79 -32.33 -57.79
CA VAL A 977 -8.28 -33.72 -57.59
C VAL A 977 -9.07 -34.25 -58.79
N HIS A 978 -9.89 -33.41 -59.46
CA HIS A 978 -10.56 -33.82 -60.70
C HIS A 978 -9.62 -33.87 -61.92
N SER A 979 -8.52 -33.10 -61.93
CA SER A 979 -7.49 -33.20 -62.97
C SER A 979 -6.59 -34.45 -62.82
N ALA A 980 -6.37 -34.90 -61.58
CA ALA A 980 -5.57 -36.09 -61.25
C ALA A 980 -6.27 -37.42 -61.58
N THR A 981 -7.57 -37.41 -61.92
CA THR A 981 -8.30 -38.59 -62.44
C THR A 981 -8.20 -38.75 -63.96
N SER A 982 -7.08 -38.34 -64.57
CA SER A 982 -6.70 -38.75 -65.92
C SER A 982 -6.26 -40.21 -65.94
N VAL A 983 -6.98 -41.05 -66.69
CA VAL A 983 -6.82 -42.52 -66.75
C VAL A 983 -5.47 -42.98 -67.36
N ARG A 984 -4.56 -42.06 -67.75
CA ARG A 984 -3.28 -42.41 -68.38
C ARG A 984 -2.18 -42.84 -67.39
N ASP A 985 -2.07 -42.22 -66.22
CA ASP A 985 -0.89 -42.43 -65.36
C ASP A 985 -0.97 -43.70 -64.49
N VAL A 986 -2.17 -44.30 -64.38
CA VAL A 986 -2.40 -45.58 -63.67
C VAL A 986 -1.87 -46.79 -64.45
N MET A 987 -1.62 -46.67 -65.77
CA MET A 987 -1.22 -47.80 -66.62
C MET A 987 0.30 -47.99 -66.86
N GLN A 988 1.17 -47.08 -66.41
CA GLN A 988 2.62 -47.16 -66.71
C GLN A 988 3.53 -47.69 -65.59
N PHE A 989 3.00 -48.04 -64.41
CA PHE A 989 3.80 -48.65 -63.32
C PHE A 989 3.47 -50.13 -63.02
N SER A 990 2.73 -50.79 -63.93
CA SER A 990 2.44 -52.22 -63.86
C SER A 990 3.24 -53.00 -64.92
N GLU A 991 4.57 -53.12 -64.77
CA GLU A 991 5.34 -54.26 -65.31
C GLU A 991 6.82 -54.32 -64.85
N ARG A 992 7.06 -54.76 -63.60
CA ARG A 992 8.24 -55.60 -63.28
C ARG A 992 7.81 -56.76 -62.38
N ALA A 993 8.07 -57.98 -62.86
CA ALA A 993 7.48 -59.25 -62.41
C ALA A 993 8.08 -59.75 -61.05
N LYS A 994 7.28 -60.37 -60.14
CA LYS A 994 7.06 -61.84 -59.91
C LYS A 994 8.27 -62.64 -59.35
N PRO A 995 8.09 -63.84 -58.73
CA PRO A 995 6.93 -64.42 -57.98
C PRO A 995 7.31 -65.20 -56.68
N GLY A 996 6.30 -65.73 -55.95
CA GLY A 996 6.40 -66.75 -54.88
C GLY A 996 5.35 -66.54 -53.76
N ILE A 997 4.22 -67.25 -53.69
CA ILE A 997 4.00 -68.60 -53.08
C ILE A 997 4.35 -68.57 -51.57
N GLU A 998 3.46 -68.86 -50.59
CA GLU A 998 2.35 -69.84 -50.54
C GLU A 998 1.17 -69.42 -49.60
N PHE A 999 0.07 -70.19 -49.59
CA PHE A 999 -1.15 -69.97 -48.78
C PHE A 999 -1.13 -70.68 -47.42
N SER A 1000 -1.84 -70.13 -46.42
CA SER A 1000 -2.82 -70.91 -45.65
C SER A 1000 -3.83 -70.01 -44.92
N ILE A 1001 -5.12 -70.33 -45.06
CA ILE A 1001 -6.25 -69.70 -44.34
C ILE A 1001 -7.03 -70.81 -43.61
N GLY A 1002 -7.35 -70.58 -42.33
CA GLY A 1002 -8.34 -71.34 -41.57
C GLY A 1002 -9.26 -70.38 -40.81
N ASN A 1003 -10.23 -69.75 -41.46
CA ASN A 1003 -11.61 -70.21 -41.72
C ASN A 1003 -12.55 -70.25 -40.49
N LYS A 1004 -13.41 -69.22 -40.42
CA LYS A 1004 -14.84 -69.17 -40.01
C LYS A 1004 -15.21 -67.67 -40.02
N MET A 1005 -15.71 -67.05 -41.10
CA MET A 1005 -16.74 -67.41 -42.09
C MET A 1005 -18.17 -67.38 -41.52
N LEU A 1006 -18.81 -66.21 -41.61
CA LEU A 1006 -20.23 -65.99 -41.89
C LEU A 1006 -20.45 -64.47 -42.06
N VAL A 1007 -21.17 -63.89 -43.02
CA VAL A 1007 -21.61 -64.17 -44.41
C VAL A 1007 -22.75 -63.17 -44.62
N PHE A 1008 -22.66 -62.34 -45.68
CA PHE A 1008 -23.74 -61.67 -46.45
C PHE A 1008 -24.94 -60.99 -45.71
N ALA A 1009 -25.61 -59.95 -46.20
CA ALA A 1009 -25.48 -58.93 -47.25
C ALA A 1009 -26.92 -58.45 -47.53
N LYS A 1010 -27.16 -57.15 -47.77
CA LYS A 1010 -27.96 -56.69 -48.94
C LYS A 1010 -28.04 -55.16 -49.07
N CYS A 1011 -27.72 -54.72 -50.28
CA CYS A 1011 -28.36 -53.75 -51.17
C CYS A 1011 -29.25 -52.58 -50.67
N GLN A 1012 -29.18 -51.52 -51.50
CA GLN A 1012 -30.13 -50.42 -51.74
C GLN A 1012 -30.12 -49.23 -50.76
N GLY A 1013 -30.06 -48.03 -51.35
CA GLY A 1013 -29.87 -46.74 -50.72
C GLY A 1013 -28.88 -45.92 -51.52
#